data_AF-A0A3A0BLQ2-F1
#
_entry.id   AF-A0A3A0BLQ2-F1
#
_cell.length_a   1.000
_cell.length_b   1.000
_cell.length_c   1.000
_cell.angle_alpha   90.00
_cell.angle_beta   90.00
_cell.angle_gamma   90.00
#
_symmetry.space_group_name_H-M   'P 1'
#
loop_
_entity.id
_entity.type
_entity.pdbx_description
1 polymer ?
#
loop_
_entity_poly.entity_id
_entity_poly.type
_entity_poly.pdbx_seq_one_letter_code
_entity_poly.pdbx_strand_id
1 'polypeptide(L)'
;MSERLMDVSPHAEMAAAPVAAALPPAQPRALLDRPVLSLVRVNWETVAWVLLFVVGGVARFYHLGVRAMSHDESLHALYSYYLYNAGNYEHNPMMHGPFLFHMNALMYFLFGDNDATARLMPALLGLGVMAMAYLYRRYIGRMGALLAGVMVTISPSLLFHSRYIRNDIYISLFTMMWVYGAMRYLDSRAEPVAFARRMRWLTFMVLGMAFGFIAKENHFMHGAILGVFFAGLALWQVIGRRVFLAAAVGLFGASIGFYLFEIGQTPAALALAGVGIAAALGLLGKWLMGTPWARLRHSDAADLAVVMATAVMPFLAPFGHLLFGWDAMAYATTADLLRSAGLVLVMVALSVGTAYFWFGMREPRTIGEGTLRFGQWAQMMGLFWLIQVLFFTTFLTNTRNGLASGIVGSLGYWLEQQEVARGGQPWYYYIMLGWLYEFLPLLLTMGGGVTVVYWLRRSPTWEPAVVSDLPAEVQPGAFDELGAALLRQHRAIFVALVLWWSLGTWLAYTIAGEKMPWLLTHIALPMCILGGWWLGRVIRQIPWAAVRASGAIWLIGVGPALLVLVAALLGSRPEGGRSLDAVGQVMQWLVMAVLAGGLGYLAWRWVARSDTATALRLLAVGGAGLLLLLTVRFTYMLNYVNYDLVTEYLVYAHGSPDIKRALNEIDLISERTVGARNITVAYDDDSSWPLSWYMRQYPNARFYGDNPTSEAMAAPVVIVGPKNYDKVHPYVERDYIRRTYRLVWWPDQGYFGLTPQRFFSTLVDREKMRRIFDIVFYRRYADGENPAKERDLTQWPNRHDFEMWVRKDIADQIWNLNVTPLVTEASVQEEMVRARTVDVAAVASYSGQMGSLPLSTPRAVAVGPEGSLVIADSGNNRIVVLDPAGNFLFEMGSLCRLSDGEAGGCVDPDGSGPLQLGDGQFNEPWGVAVDAAGQIYVADTWNGRIQVFAPDGAFLRKWGYFNTTQGELGDPMALFGPRGLALDGNGNLLVADTGNKRILLFTPTGELIQQAGGGGVTLGRFEEPTAVAIDGRDGSIFVADAWNRRIQKLDAALQPLAEWPVPSWGSQHLHHKPYLAVTGSGDVYATDPANYRVLVYNSAGGLKAAFGSFGAEMNRLALPNGIAWDGLSNRVIIADADNQRVQVFPALP
;
A
#
# COMPACT_ATOMS: atom_id res chain seq x y z
N MET A 1 42.78 -86.44 -20.39
CA MET A 1 44.04 -86.01 -21.02
C MET A 1 43.72 -84.93 -22.03
N SER A 2 44.66 -84.03 -22.25
CA SER A 2 44.51 -82.71 -22.85
C SER A 2 44.07 -82.68 -24.32
N GLU A 3 43.59 -81.49 -24.69
CA GLU A 3 43.89 -80.78 -25.94
C GLU A 3 43.18 -81.12 -27.28
N ARG A 4 42.51 -80.06 -27.77
CA ARG A 4 42.67 -79.40 -29.08
C ARG A 4 42.14 -80.03 -30.38
N LEU A 5 41.51 -79.10 -31.11
CA LEU A 5 41.53 -78.81 -32.55
C LEU A 5 40.31 -79.20 -33.41
N MET A 6 39.68 -78.10 -33.85
CA MET A 6 38.93 -77.79 -35.07
C MET A 6 38.90 -78.85 -36.18
N ASP A 7 37.71 -79.00 -36.80
CA ASP A 7 37.57 -78.88 -38.26
C ASP A 7 36.12 -78.55 -38.68
N VAL A 8 35.96 -78.12 -39.93
CA VAL A 8 35.03 -77.13 -40.47
C VAL A 8 33.78 -77.70 -41.19
N SER A 9 32.64 -77.00 -41.01
CA SER A 9 31.40 -76.94 -41.85
C SER A 9 30.52 -78.21 -41.98
N PRO A 10 29.19 -78.07 -42.14
CA PRO A 10 28.62 -77.72 -43.46
C PRO A 10 27.38 -76.80 -43.46
N HIS A 11 27.13 -76.18 -44.62
CA HIS A 11 25.85 -75.61 -45.05
C HIS A 11 24.82 -76.71 -45.36
N ALA A 12 23.54 -76.51 -44.99
CA ALA A 12 22.37 -76.64 -45.86
C ALA A 12 21.04 -76.36 -45.11
N GLU A 13 20.43 -75.25 -45.52
CA GLU A 13 19.04 -74.76 -45.49
C GLU A 13 17.90 -75.58 -44.83
N MET A 14 17.13 -74.85 -43.99
CA MET A 14 15.67 -74.95 -43.93
C MET A 14 15.06 -73.53 -43.88
N ALA A 15 13.99 -73.34 -44.65
CA ALA A 15 13.42 -72.07 -45.10
C ALA A 15 12.82 -71.16 -44.02
N ALA A 16 13.05 -69.84 -44.17
CA ALA A 16 12.39 -68.76 -43.42
C ALA A 16 11.36 -68.04 -44.30
N ALA A 17 10.19 -67.73 -43.74
CA ALA A 17 9.13 -66.92 -44.35
C ALA A 17 9.58 -65.44 -44.51
N PRO A 18 8.99 -64.65 -45.43
CA PRO A 18 9.54 -63.37 -45.84
C PRO A 18 9.36 -62.30 -44.75
N VAL A 19 10.48 -61.67 -44.38
CA VAL A 19 10.52 -60.45 -43.56
C VAL A 19 9.97 -59.30 -44.41
N ALA A 20 8.86 -58.71 -43.97
CA ALA A 20 8.36 -57.46 -44.53
C ALA A 20 9.42 -56.36 -44.36
N ALA A 21 9.86 -55.80 -45.49
CA ALA A 21 10.82 -54.71 -45.53
C ALA A 21 10.31 -53.52 -44.71
N ALA A 22 11.05 -53.18 -43.64
CA ALA A 22 10.82 -51.96 -42.89
C ALA A 22 11.11 -50.75 -43.79
N LEU A 23 10.09 -49.92 -44.02
CA LEU A 23 10.26 -48.61 -44.64
C LEU A 23 11.25 -47.78 -43.80
N PRO A 24 12.13 -46.98 -44.44
CA PRO A 24 13.08 -46.14 -43.74
C PRO A 24 12.35 -45.13 -42.83
N PRO A 25 12.91 -44.76 -41.67
CA PRO A 25 12.29 -43.82 -40.75
C PRO A 25 12.10 -42.48 -41.46
N ALA A 26 10.84 -42.02 -41.55
CA ALA A 26 10.53 -40.72 -42.10
C ALA A 26 11.31 -39.63 -41.34
N GLN A 27 12.05 -38.79 -42.07
CA GLN A 27 12.74 -37.65 -41.49
C GLN A 27 11.75 -36.78 -40.69
N PRO A 28 12.13 -36.27 -39.51
CA PRO A 28 11.25 -35.43 -38.71
C PRO A 28 10.97 -34.11 -39.46
N ARG A 29 9.77 -33.97 -40.04
CA ARG A 29 9.28 -32.70 -40.59
C ARG A 29 9.36 -31.60 -39.54
N ALA A 30 9.82 -30.41 -39.94
CA ALA A 30 9.98 -29.24 -39.07
C ALA A 30 8.64 -28.84 -38.45
N LEU A 31 8.67 -28.15 -37.30
CA LEU A 31 7.47 -27.83 -36.51
C LEU A 31 6.43 -27.01 -37.31
N LEU A 32 6.90 -26.21 -38.28
CA LEU A 32 6.09 -25.35 -39.15
C LEU A 32 5.44 -26.10 -40.34
N ASP A 33 5.95 -27.29 -40.70
CA ASP A 33 5.45 -28.09 -41.83
C ASP A 33 4.28 -29.01 -41.43
N ARG A 34 3.84 -28.94 -40.17
CA ARG A 34 2.72 -29.71 -39.64
C ARG A 34 1.48 -28.81 -39.58
N PRO A 35 0.34 -29.22 -40.16
CA PRO A 35 -0.91 -28.50 -39.93
C PRO A 35 -1.15 -28.36 -38.43
N VAL A 36 -1.40 -27.16 -37.92
CA VAL A 36 -1.59 -26.89 -36.48
C VAL A 36 -2.66 -27.81 -35.86
N LEU A 37 -3.69 -28.14 -36.66
CA LEU A 37 -4.78 -29.04 -36.28
C LEU A 37 -4.40 -30.53 -36.27
N SER A 38 -3.30 -30.95 -36.93
CA SER A 38 -2.81 -32.33 -36.90
C SER A 38 -2.14 -32.70 -35.55
N LEU A 39 -1.81 -31.70 -34.73
CA LEU A 39 -1.23 -31.86 -33.39
C LEU A 39 -2.29 -32.09 -32.31
N VAL A 40 -3.55 -31.77 -32.57
CA VAL A 40 -4.63 -31.82 -31.58
C VAL A 40 -5.64 -32.91 -31.98
N ARG A 41 -5.54 -34.07 -31.33
CA ARG A 41 -6.59 -35.11 -31.46
C ARG A 41 -7.83 -34.64 -30.71
N VAL A 42 -8.84 -34.18 -31.43
CA VAL A 42 -10.12 -33.76 -30.85
C VAL A 42 -10.79 -34.98 -30.20
N ASN A 43 -10.79 -35.01 -28.87
CA ASN A 43 -11.49 -35.99 -28.05
C ASN A 43 -12.24 -35.24 -26.92
N TRP A 44 -13.01 -35.97 -26.12
CA TRP A 44 -13.78 -35.39 -25.02
C TRP A 44 -12.90 -34.60 -24.03
N GLU A 45 -11.67 -35.05 -23.78
CA GLU A 45 -10.72 -34.41 -22.86
C GLU A 45 -10.26 -33.07 -23.43
N THR A 46 -9.87 -33.03 -24.71
CA THR A 46 -9.49 -31.79 -25.40
C THR A 46 -10.63 -30.77 -25.40
N VAL A 47 -11.85 -31.19 -25.72
CA VAL A 47 -13.02 -30.30 -25.69
C VAL A 47 -13.27 -29.76 -24.28
N ALA A 48 -13.18 -30.62 -23.25
CA ALA A 48 -13.38 -30.20 -21.86
C ALA A 48 -12.33 -29.19 -21.41
N TRP A 49 -11.05 -29.38 -21.74
CA TRP A 49 -9.99 -28.43 -21.43
C TRP A 49 -10.14 -27.12 -22.18
N VAL A 50 -10.45 -27.15 -23.48
CA VAL A 50 -10.70 -25.93 -24.27
C VAL A 50 -11.84 -25.12 -23.67
N LEU A 51 -12.97 -25.77 -23.34
CA LEU A 51 -14.09 -25.11 -22.65
C LEU A 51 -13.67 -24.54 -21.30
N LEU A 52 -12.89 -25.29 -20.53
CA LEU A 52 -12.41 -24.83 -19.22
C LEU A 52 -11.48 -23.61 -19.36
N PHE A 53 -10.58 -23.58 -20.35
CA PHE A 53 -9.73 -22.42 -20.63
C PHE A 53 -10.53 -21.21 -21.12
N VAL A 54 -11.56 -21.42 -21.94
CA VAL A 54 -12.46 -20.33 -22.36
C VAL A 54 -13.19 -19.76 -21.14
N VAL A 55 -13.80 -20.61 -20.31
CA VAL A 55 -14.47 -20.18 -19.07
C VAL A 55 -13.49 -19.49 -18.12
N GLY A 56 -12.31 -20.06 -17.91
CA GLY A 56 -11.29 -19.47 -17.04
C GLY A 56 -10.70 -18.17 -17.56
N GLY A 57 -10.63 -18.01 -18.89
CA GLY A 57 -10.21 -16.78 -19.55
C GLY A 57 -11.26 -15.69 -19.39
N VAL A 58 -12.53 -15.96 -19.73
CA VAL A 58 -13.64 -15.04 -19.48
C VAL A 58 -13.70 -14.65 -18.01
N ALA A 59 -13.58 -15.63 -17.11
CA ALA A 59 -13.62 -15.38 -15.67
C ALA A 59 -12.46 -14.51 -15.15
N ARG A 60 -11.35 -14.39 -15.87
CA ARG A 60 -10.19 -13.58 -15.45
C ARG A 60 -10.11 -12.23 -16.13
N PHE A 61 -10.50 -12.14 -17.40
CA PHE A 61 -10.37 -10.91 -18.18
C PHE A 61 -11.64 -10.04 -18.20
N TYR A 62 -12.83 -10.62 -17.94
CA TYR A 62 -14.07 -9.85 -17.94
C TYR A 62 -14.08 -8.81 -16.81
N HIS A 63 -14.32 -7.53 -17.14
CA HIS A 63 -14.41 -6.40 -16.19
C HIS A 63 -13.14 -6.15 -15.34
N LEU A 64 -11.97 -6.47 -15.87
CA LEU A 64 -10.71 -6.40 -15.13
C LEU A 64 -10.36 -4.98 -14.61
N GLY A 65 -10.76 -3.93 -15.33
CA GLY A 65 -10.50 -2.54 -14.97
C GLY A 65 -11.58 -1.84 -14.13
N VAL A 66 -12.69 -2.50 -13.78
CA VAL A 66 -13.85 -1.81 -13.16
C VAL A 66 -13.56 -1.41 -11.71
N ARG A 67 -12.95 -2.30 -10.92
CA ARG A 67 -12.63 -2.09 -9.50
C ARG A 67 -11.61 -0.97 -9.29
N ALA A 68 -11.81 -0.13 -8.27
CA ALA A 68 -10.81 0.82 -7.78
C ALA A 68 -9.53 0.10 -7.33
N MET A 69 -8.37 0.73 -7.53
CA MET A 69 -7.12 0.20 -7.01
C MET A 69 -7.19 0.20 -5.48
N SER A 70 -6.85 -0.93 -4.88
CA SER A 70 -6.61 -0.99 -3.43
C SER A 70 -5.27 -0.36 -3.06
N HIS A 71 -5.05 -0.09 -1.77
CA HIS A 71 -3.83 0.53 -1.26
C HIS A 71 -2.55 -0.11 -1.83
N ASP A 72 -2.31 -1.39 -1.55
CA ASP A 72 -1.10 -2.08 -2.02
C ASP A 72 -1.09 -2.32 -3.53
N GLU A 73 -2.28 -2.37 -4.14
CA GLU A 73 -2.47 -2.55 -5.58
C GLU A 73 -1.90 -1.35 -6.35
N SER A 74 -2.23 -0.16 -5.87
CA SER A 74 -1.81 1.12 -6.45
C SER A 74 -0.31 1.33 -6.36
N LEU A 75 0.33 0.87 -5.28
CA LEU A 75 1.78 0.91 -5.11
C LEU A 75 2.47 0.09 -6.21
N HIS A 76 2.09 -1.17 -6.36
CA HIS A 76 2.63 -2.03 -7.40
C HIS A 76 2.39 -1.46 -8.81
N ALA A 77 1.19 -0.91 -9.06
CA ALA A 77 0.85 -0.32 -10.35
C ALA A 77 1.72 0.91 -10.66
N LEU A 78 1.91 1.81 -9.69
CA LEU A 78 2.64 3.06 -9.85
C LEU A 78 4.15 2.85 -10.01
N TYR A 79 4.77 2.01 -9.19
CA TYR A 79 6.21 1.72 -9.34
C TYR A 79 6.53 0.95 -10.63
N SER A 80 5.61 0.10 -11.10
CA SER A 80 5.73 -0.50 -12.43
C SER A 80 5.64 0.56 -13.53
N TYR A 81 4.85 1.61 -13.32
CA TYR A 81 4.74 2.74 -14.26
C TYR A 81 6.01 3.58 -14.27
N TYR A 82 6.66 3.83 -13.12
CA TYR A 82 7.96 4.52 -13.08
C TYR A 82 9.04 3.78 -13.86
N LEU A 83 9.06 2.44 -13.76
CA LEU A 83 9.95 1.62 -14.57
C LEU A 83 9.64 1.76 -16.06
N TYR A 84 8.36 1.69 -16.45
CA TYR A 84 7.93 1.84 -17.84
C TYR A 84 8.24 3.24 -18.42
N ASN A 85 7.91 4.30 -17.69
CA ASN A 85 7.95 5.67 -18.18
C ASN A 85 9.36 6.29 -18.14
N ALA A 86 10.14 5.99 -17.09
CA ALA A 86 11.42 6.66 -16.84
C ALA A 86 12.62 5.68 -16.74
N GLY A 87 12.39 4.36 -16.81
CA GLY A 87 13.44 3.37 -16.54
C GLY A 87 13.88 3.33 -15.07
N ASN A 88 13.15 4.01 -14.18
CA ASN A 88 13.53 4.17 -12.78
C ASN A 88 12.86 3.09 -11.92
N TYR A 89 13.64 2.08 -11.52
CA TYR A 89 13.23 1.10 -10.53
C TYR A 89 14.41 0.66 -9.68
N GLU A 90 14.32 0.92 -8.38
CA GLU A 90 15.23 0.41 -7.39
C GLU A 90 14.50 -0.62 -6.53
N HIS A 91 15.04 -1.84 -6.48
CA HIS A 91 14.48 -2.88 -5.64
C HIS A 91 14.58 -2.47 -4.17
N ASN A 92 13.45 -2.54 -3.47
CA ASN A 92 13.33 -2.34 -2.04
C ASN A 92 12.61 -3.56 -1.46
N PRO A 93 13.11 -4.20 -0.39
CA PRO A 93 12.47 -5.39 0.20
C PRO A 93 11.01 -5.17 0.61
N MET A 94 10.62 -3.94 0.98
CA MET A 94 9.22 -3.56 1.25
C MET A 94 8.31 -3.82 0.04
N MET A 95 8.83 -3.70 -1.17
CA MET A 95 8.11 -3.88 -2.44
C MET A 95 8.03 -5.34 -2.88
N HIS A 96 8.60 -6.28 -2.12
CA HIS A 96 8.76 -7.69 -2.49
C HIS A 96 9.61 -7.90 -3.76
N GLY A 97 9.43 -9.02 -4.44
CA GLY A 97 10.25 -9.41 -5.57
C GLY A 97 10.06 -8.54 -6.83
N PRO A 98 11.14 -8.28 -7.60
CA PRO A 98 11.15 -7.39 -8.75
C PRO A 98 10.38 -7.89 -9.97
N PHE A 99 10.04 -9.19 -10.05
CA PHE A 99 9.47 -9.79 -11.26
C PHE A 99 8.12 -9.18 -11.65
N LEU A 100 7.24 -8.92 -10.67
CA LEU A 100 5.94 -8.29 -10.91
C LEU A 100 6.09 -6.94 -11.59
N PHE A 101 7.00 -6.09 -11.09
CA PHE A 101 7.20 -4.74 -11.62
C PHE A 101 7.69 -4.75 -13.07
N HIS A 102 8.63 -5.63 -13.39
CA HIS A 102 9.16 -5.76 -14.75
C HIS A 102 8.10 -6.28 -15.72
N MET A 103 7.31 -7.28 -15.32
CA MET A 103 6.26 -7.83 -16.19
C MET A 103 5.10 -6.84 -16.37
N ASN A 104 4.76 -6.07 -15.34
CA ASN A 104 3.75 -5.03 -15.47
C ASN A 104 4.23 -3.85 -16.32
N ALA A 105 5.49 -3.42 -16.17
CA ALA A 105 6.08 -2.42 -17.05
C ALA A 105 6.06 -2.89 -18.52
N LEU A 106 6.33 -4.18 -18.77
CA LEU A 106 6.15 -4.77 -20.10
C LEU A 106 4.69 -4.71 -20.58
N MET A 107 3.71 -4.98 -19.72
CA MET A 107 2.30 -4.86 -20.10
C MET A 107 1.92 -3.42 -20.44
N TYR A 108 2.42 -2.43 -19.69
CA TYR A 108 2.21 -1.02 -20.00
C TYR A 108 2.86 -0.63 -21.34
N PHE A 109 4.05 -1.12 -21.63
CA PHE A 109 4.70 -0.92 -22.92
C PHE A 109 3.89 -1.49 -24.09
N LEU A 110 3.25 -2.65 -23.91
CA LEU A 110 2.50 -3.31 -24.97
C LEU A 110 1.06 -2.79 -25.15
N PHE A 111 0.40 -2.35 -24.07
CA PHE A 111 -1.05 -2.08 -24.09
C PHE A 111 -1.46 -0.75 -23.43
N GLY A 112 -0.51 0.07 -22.99
CA GLY A 112 -0.73 1.32 -22.26
C GLY A 112 -1.05 1.12 -20.77
N ASP A 113 -0.92 2.19 -19.98
CA ASP A 113 -1.08 2.16 -18.52
C ASP A 113 -2.52 2.50 -18.09
N ASN A 114 -3.29 1.48 -17.74
CA ASN A 114 -4.63 1.65 -17.17
C ASN A 114 -4.94 0.53 -16.15
N ASP A 115 -6.05 0.66 -15.42
CA ASP A 115 -6.44 -0.28 -14.38
C ASP A 115 -6.57 -1.74 -14.89
N ALA A 116 -7.01 -1.93 -16.13
CA ALA A 116 -7.14 -3.26 -16.73
C ALA A 116 -5.77 -3.84 -17.10
N THR A 117 -4.90 -3.05 -17.75
CA THR A 117 -3.55 -3.49 -18.12
C THR A 117 -2.71 -3.83 -16.88
N ALA A 118 -2.85 -3.08 -15.79
CA ALA A 118 -2.15 -3.34 -14.52
C ALA A 118 -2.48 -4.72 -13.93
N ARG A 119 -3.66 -5.28 -14.22
CA ARG A 119 -4.10 -6.60 -13.74
C ARG A 119 -3.97 -7.70 -14.80
N LEU A 120 -3.48 -7.38 -16.00
CA LEU A 120 -3.39 -8.30 -17.14
C LEU A 120 -2.41 -9.45 -16.89
N MET A 121 -1.22 -9.13 -16.35
CA MET A 121 -0.20 -10.14 -16.08
C MET A 121 -0.65 -11.17 -15.00
N PRO A 122 -1.20 -10.77 -13.83
CA PRO A 122 -1.80 -11.70 -12.89
C PRO A 122 -2.86 -12.63 -13.52
N ALA A 123 -3.70 -12.10 -14.42
CA ALA A 123 -4.74 -12.87 -15.09
C ALA A 123 -4.16 -13.92 -16.05
N LEU A 124 -3.12 -13.56 -16.81
CA LEU A 124 -2.36 -14.48 -17.67
C LEU A 124 -1.69 -15.59 -16.86
N LEU A 125 -1.08 -15.26 -15.73
CA LEU A 125 -0.47 -16.26 -14.85
C LEU A 125 -1.52 -17.16 -14.18
N GLY A 126 -2.69 -16.62 -13.86
CA GLY A 126 -3.84 -17.41 -13.42
C GLY A 126 -4.26 -18.48 -14.45
N LEU A 127 -4.23 -18.17 -15.75
CA LEU A 127 -4.40 -19.17 -16.80
C LEU A 127 -3.22 -20.14 -16.88
N GLY A 128 -2.00 -19.68 -16.61
CA GLY A 128 -0.82 -20.54 -16.45
C GLY A 128 -1.01 -21.60 -15.36
N VAL A 129 -1.57 -21.23 -14.20
CA VAL A 129 -1.87 -22.17 -13.11
C VAL A 129 -2.87 -23.25 -13.59
N MET A 130 -3.89 -22.87 -14.36
CA MET A 130 -4.81 -23.83 -14.98
C MET A 130 -4.10 -24.75 -15.98
N ALA A 131 -3.18 -24.22 -16.79
CA ALA A 131 -2.38 -25.01 -17.73
C ALA A 131 -1.46 -26.00 -17.02
N MET A 132 -0.89 -25.63 -15.87
CA MET A 132 -0.11 -26.56 -15.07
C MET A 132 -0.97 -27.72 -14.51
N ALA A 133 -2.24 -27.47 -14.17
CA ALA A 133 -3.15 -28.54 -13.72
C ALA A 133 -3.35 -29.62 -14.82
N TYR A 134 -3.40 -29.23 -16.10
CA TYR A 134 -3.46 -30.16 -17.23
C TYR A 134 -2.24 -31.09 -17.29
N LEU A 135 -1.05 -30.59 -16.95
CA LEU A 135 0.19 -31.37 -16.97
C LEU A 135 0.21 -32.46 -15.89
N TYR A 136 -0.49 -32.27 -14.76
CA TYR A 136 -0.56 -33.24 -13.68
C TYR A 136 -1.41 -34.49 -13.98
N ARG A 137 -2.14 -34.55 -15.10
CA ARG A 137 -2.92 -35.75 -15.52
C ARG A 137 -2.11 -37.04 -15.55
N ARG A 138 -0.79 -36.93 -15.76
CA ARG A 138 0.17 -38.04 -15.70
C ARG A 138 0.19 -38.73 -14.33
N TYR A 139 -0.02 -37.98 -13.25
CA TYR A 139 0.07 -38.47 -11.88
C TYR A 139 -1.30 -38.75 -11.26
N ILE A 140 -2.28 -37.90 -11.53
CA ILE A 140 -3.62 -37.95 -10.90
C ILE A 140 -4.74 -38.44 -11.82
N GLY A 141 -4.42 -38.82 -13.05
CA GLY A 141 -5.40 -39.25 -14.07
C GLY A 141 -6.04 -38.08 -14.82
N ARG A 142 -6.64 -38.36 -15.98
CA ARG A 142 -7.32 -37.37 -16.83
C ARG A 142 -8.48 -36.70 -16.10
N MET A 143 -9.33 -37.49 -15.44
CA MET A 143 -10.48 -36.98 -14.70
C MET A 143 -10.04 -36.17 -13.47
N GLY A 144 -9.03 -36.66 -12.74
CA GLY A 144 -8.50 -35.96 -11.58
C GLY A 144 -7.91 -34.59 -11.92
N ALA A 145 -7.14 -34.50 -13.01
CA ALA A 145 -6.59 -33.24 -13.50
C ALA A 145 -7.66 -32.26 -13.99
N LEU A 146 -8.69 -32.74 -14.70
CA LEU A 146 -9.80 -31.89 -15.13
C LEU A 146 -10.53 -31.28 -13.93
N LEU A 147 -10.84 -32.09 -12.90
CA LEU A 147 -11.51 -31.61 -11.69
C LEU A 147 -10.63 -30.66 -10.86
N ALA A 148 -9.32 -30.91 -10.79
CA ALA A 148 -8.37 -29.97 -10.21
C ALA A 148 -8.38 -28.64 -10.98
N GLY A 149 -8.38 -28.69 -12.31
CA GLY A 149 -8.50 -27.51 -13.17
C GLY A 149 -9.80 -26.75 -12.95
N VAL A 150 -10.94 -27.45 -12.83
CA VAL A 150 -12.24 -26.85 -12.48
C VAL A 150 -12.14 -26.11 -11.15
N MET A 151 -11.63 -26.75 -10.10
CA MET A 151 -11.51 -26.11 -8.78
C MET A 151 -10.55 -24.92 -8.78
N VAL A 152 -9.41 -25.00 -9.47
CA VAL A 152 -8.52 -23.84 -9.66
C VAL A 152 -9.21 -22.70 -10.42
N THR A 153 -10.11 -23.03 -11.35
CA THR A 153 -10.86 -22.04 -12.13
C THR A 153 -11.91 -21.32 -11.29
N ILE A 154 -12.61 -22.06 -10.42
CA ILE A 154 -13.73 -21.54 -9.63
C ILE A 154 -13.39 -21.25 -8.17
N SER A 155 -12.16 -21.47 -7.70
CA SER A 155 -11.75 -21.18 -6.33
C SER A 155 -11.86 -19.67 -6.07
N PRO A 156 -12.60 -19.23 -5.03
CA PRO A 156 -12.77 -17.81 -4.77
C PRO A 156 -11.43 -17.10 -4.57
N SER A 157 -10.51 -17.69 -3.80
CA SER A 157 -9.22 -17.06 -3.50
C SER A 157 -8.30 -17.01 -4.73
N LEU A 158 -8.19 -18.10 -5.49
CA LEU A 158 -7.34 -18.15 -6.69
C LEU A 158 -7.86 -17.27 -7.80
N LEU A 159 -9.18 -17.23 -8.03
CA LEU A 159 -9.75 -16.37 -9.07
C LEU A 159 -9.56 -14.89 -8.70
N PHE A 160 -9.92 -14.52 -7.47
CA PHE A 160 -9.83 -13.13 -7.00
C PHE A 160 -8.40 -12.58 -7.08
N HIS A 161 -7.41 -13.34 -6.59
CA HIS A 161 -6.02 -12.90 -6.63
C HIS A 161 -5.36 -13.04 -8.00
N SER A 162 -5.99 -13.73 -8.96
CA SER A 162 -5.60 -13.67 -10.37
C SER A 162 -6.17 -12.45 -11.12
N ARG A 163 -7.07 -11.69 -10.48
CA ARG A 163 -7.66 -10.44 -11.01
C ARG A 163 -7.15 -9.21 -10.26
N TYR A 164 -6.08 -9.35 -9.49
CA TYR A 164 -5.54 -8.36 -8.56
C TYR A 164 -4.00 -8.35 -8.69
N ILE A 165 -3.36 -7.18 -8.77
CA ILE A 165 -1.89 -7.09 -8.97
C ILE A 165 -1.13 -7.47 -7.68
N ARG A 166 -1.01 -8.77 -7.42
CA ARG A 166 -0.25 -9.31 -6.30
C ARG A 166 0.63 -10.49 -6.73
N ASN A 167 1.74 -10.64 -6.02
CA ASN A 167 2.76 -11.66 -6.28
C ASN A 167 2.25 -13.11 -6.05
N ASP A 168 1.18 -13.31 -5.30
CA ASP A 168 0.77 -14.65 -4.85
C ASP A 168 0.36 -15.60 -5.98
N ILE A 169 -0.25 -15.09 -7.06
CA ILE A 169 -0.57 -15.92 -8.24
C ILE A 169 0.69 -16.28 -9.05
N TYR A 170 1.72 -15.43 -9.02
CA TYR A 170 3.00 -15.67 -9.68
C TYR A 170 3.72 -16.85 -9.00
N ILE A 171 3.83 -16.78 -7.67
CA ILE A 171 4.39 -17.85 -6.83
C ILE A 171 3.63 -19.16 -7.05
N SER A 172 2.29 -19.10 -7.15
CA SER A 172 1.45 -20.28 -7.38
C SER A 172 1.84 -21.03 -8.65
N LEU A 173 2.03 -20.31 -9.76
CA LEU A 173 2.49 -20.90 -11.02
C LEU A 173 3.90 -21.51 -10.87
N PHE A 174 4.85 -20.73 -10.35
CA PHE A 174 6.24 -21.13 -10.25
C PHE A 174 6.46 -22.31 -9.29
N THR A 175 5.65 -22.40 -8.23
CA THR A 175 5.62 -23.57 -7.32
C THR A 175 5.10 -24.81 -8.04
N MET A 176 4.06 -24.70 -8.89
CA MET A 176 3.62 -25.83 -9.71
C MET A 176 4.68 -26.25 -10.72
N MET A 177 5.40 -25.31 -11.34
CA MET A 177 6.52 -25.62 -12.24
C MET A 177 7.63 -26.36 -11.51
N TRP A 178 7.99 -25.91 -10.29
CA TRP A 178 8.94 -26.59 -9.42
C TRP A 178 8.51 -28.03 -9.14
N VAL A 179 7.30 -28.23 -8.61
CA VAL A 179 6.78 -29.57 -8.28
C VAL A 179 6.74 -30.48 -9.52
N TYR A 180 6.25 -29.97 -10.65
CA TYR A 180 6.19 -30.74 -11.89
C TYR A 180 7.58 -31.12 -12.41
N GLY A 181 8.53 -30.17 -12.43
CA GLY A 181 9.90 -30.41 -12.88
C GLY A 181 10.62 -31.44 -12.01
N ALA A 182 10.47 -31.35 -10.69
CA ALA A 182 11.03 -32.31 -9.73
C ALA A 182 10.50 -33.74 -9.98
N MET A 183 9.20 -33.88 -10.20
CA MET A 183 8.58 -35.19 -10.45
C MET A 183 8.94 -35.77 -11.82
N ARG A 184 9.03 -34.93 -12.86
CA ARG A 184 9.49 -35.36 -14.19
C ARG A 184 10.96 -35.75 -14.19
N TYR A 185 11.79 -35.14 -13.34
CA TYR A 185 13.16 -35.57 -13.13
C TYR A 185 13.23 -36.98 -12.53
N LEU A 186 12.38 -37.31 -11.54
CA LEU A 186 12.29 -38.68 -10.99
C LEU A 186 11.82 -39.69 -12.05
N ASP A 187 10.79 -39.36 -12.83
CA ASP A 187 10.23 -40.24 -13.87
C ASP A 187 11.23 -40.64 -14.95
N SER A 188 12.25 -39.82 -15.20
CA SER A 188 13.22 -40.06 -16.27
C SER A 188 14.04 -41.34 -16.12
N ARG A 189 14.01 -42.00 -14.94
CA ARG A 189 14.59 -43.35 -14.76
C ARG A 189 13.68 -44.48 -15.22
N ALA A 190 12.37 -44.27 -15.23
CA ALA A 190 11.40 -45.26 -15.68
C ALA A 190 11.21 -45.21 -17.20
N GLU A 191 11.50 -44.06 -17.81
CA GLU A 191 11.47 -43.86 -19.26
C GLU A 191 12.91 -44.02 -19.81
N PRO A 192 13.17 -44.87 -20.82
CA PRO A 192 14.48 -44.90 -21.50
C PRO A 192 14.63 -43.65 -22.37
N VAL A 193 14.89 -42.50 -21.74
CA VAL A 193 15.10 -41.21 -22.40
C VAL A 193 16.55 -40.79 -22.28
N ALA A 194 17.06 -40.17 -23.36
CA ALA A 194 18.39 -39.58 -23.38
C ALA A 194 18.59 -38.66 -22.16
N PHE A 195 19.75 -38.77 -21.52
CA PHE A 195 20.12 -37.98 -20.34
C PHE A 195 19.91 -36.46 -20.55
N ALA A 196 20.07 -35.96 -21.77
CA ALA A 196 19.77 -34.57 -22.12
C ALA A 196 18.30 -34.16 -21.83
N ARG A 197 17.33 -35.07 -22.01
CA ARG A 197 15.91 -34.80 -21.71
C ARG A 197 15.65 -34.76 -20.20
N ARG A 198 16.36 -35.57 -19.41
CA ARG A 198 16.32 -35.53 -17.94
C ARG A 198 16.79 -34.16 -17.42
N MET A 199 17.85 -33.60 -18.02
CA MET A 199 18.34 -32.26 -17.66
C MET A 199 17.36 -31.15 -17.95
N ARG A 200 16.57 -31.24 -19.03
CA ARG A 200 15.52 -30.25 -19.32
C ARG A 200 14.48 -30.13 -18.20
N TRP A 201 14.12 -31.24 -17.57
CA TRP A 201 13.17 -31.21 -16.44
C TRP A 201 13.79 -30.63 -15.17
N LEU A 202 15.07 -30.89 -14.93
CA LEU A 202 15.81 -30.23 -13.85
C LEU A 202 15.91 -28.73 -14.10
N THR A 203 16.20 -28.30 -15.33
CA THR A 203 16.18 -26.88 -15.71
C THR A 203 14.80 -26.26 -15.50
N PHE A 204 13.72 -26.95 -15.90
CA PHE A 204 12.36 -26.48 -15.68
C PHE A 204 12.03 -26.28 -14.19
N MET A 205 12.49 -27.21 -13.34
CA MET A 205 12.39 -27.07 -11.88
C MET A 205 13.15 -25.85 -11.37
N VAL A 206 14.41 -25.68 -11.79
CA VAL A 206 15.27 -24.57 -11.38
C VAL A 206 14.73 -23.22 -11.85
N LEU A 207 14.12 -23.15 -13.04
CA LEU A 207 13.42 -21.95 -13.52
C LEU A 207 12.20 -21.63 -12.63
N GLY A 208 11.40 -22.63 -12.26
CA GLY A 208 10.31 -22.46 -11.30
C GLY A 208 10.82 -21.91 -9.96
N MET A 209 11.94 -22.41 -9.46
CA MET A 209 12.55 -21.87 -8.25
C MET A 209 13.04 -20.42 -8.44
N ALA A 210 13.83 -20.14 -9.48
CA ALA A 210 14.44 -18.84 -9.71
C ALA A 210 13.38 -17.73 -9.84
N PHE A 211 12.43 -17.90 -10.76
CA PHE A 211 11.33 -16.95 -10.95
C PHE A 211 10.44 -16.84 -9.71
N GLY A 212 10.31 -17.92 -8.95
CA GLY A 212 9.64 -17.92 -7.68
C GLY A 212 10.27 -16.98 -6.64
N PHE A 213 11.59 -17.03 -6.47
CA PHE A 213 12.32 -16.19 -5.51
C PHE A 213 12.35 -14.73 -5.90
N ILE A 214 12.38 -14.38 -7.19
CA ILE A 214 12.25 -12.99 -7.64
C ILE A 214 10.80 -12.50 -7.71
N ALA A 215 9.81 -13.33 -7.40
CA ALA A 215 8.42 -12.91 -7.26
C ALA A 215 8.10 -12.45 -5.83
N LYS A 216 8.47 -13.22 -4.79
CA LYS A 216 8.26 -12.86 -3.38
C LYS A 216 9.02 -13.77 -2.42
N GLU A 217 9.30 -13.24 -1.24
CA GLU A 217 9.96 -13.89 -0.10
C GLU A 217 9.18 -15.12 0.41
N ASN A 218 7.85 -15.13 0.32
CA ASN A 218 7.05 -16.28 0.74
C ASN A 218 7.41 -17.59 0.01
N HIS A 219 8.13 -17.50 -1.11
CA HIS A 219 8.64 -18.66 -1.81
C HIS A 219 9.68 -19.47 -0.99
N PHE A 220 10.36 -18.85 -0.02
CA PHE A 220 11.23 -19.56 0.93
C PHE A 220 10.46 -20.60 1.75
N MET A 221 9.22 -20.31 2.15
CA MET A 221 8.36 -21.28 2.86
C MET A 221 8.03 -22.49 1.98
N HIS A 222 7.66 -22.25 0.72
CA HIS A 222 7.41 -23.34 -0.25
C HIS A 222 8.68 -24.17 -0.44
N GLY A 223 9.85 -23.53 -0.49
CA GLY A 223 11.13 -24.22 -0.55
C GLY A 223 11.45 -25.08 0.67
N ALA A 224 11.14 -24.60 1.87
CA ALA A 224 11.24 -25.41 3.09
C ALA A 224 10.29 -26.61 3.05
N ILE A 225 9.01 -26.40 2.71
CA ILE A 225 8.00 -27.46 2.63
C ILE A 225 8.41 -28.53 1.61
N LEU A 226 8.77 -28.14 0.39
CA LEU A 226 9.13 -29.07 -0.69
C LEU A 226 10.51 -29.71 -0.44
N GLY A 227 11.50 -28.94 0.01
CA GLY A 227 12.85 -29.41 0.30
C GLY A 227 12.86 -30.47 1.42
N VAL A 228 12.12 -30.22 2.52
CA VAL A 228 11.96 -31.19 3.61
C VAL A 228 11.28 -32.46 3.12
N PHE A 229 10.30 -32.36 2.21
CA PHE A 229 9.70 -33.55 1.62
C PHE A 229 10.70 -34.40 0.85
N PHE A 230 11.49 -33.81 -0.06
CA PHE A 230 12.45 -34.57 -0.86
C PHE A 230 13.62 -35.12 -0.03
N ALA A 231 14.11 -34.36 0.96
CA ALA A 231 15.09 -34.84 1.92
C ALA A 231 14.53 -36.01 2.75
N GLY A 232 13.30 -35.88 3.24
CA GLY A 232 12.58 -36.93 3.97
C GLY A 232 12.33 -38.17 3.11
N LEU A 233 11.96 -37.99 1.84
CA LEU A 233 11.76 -39.07 0.87
C LEU A 233 13.07 -39.82 0.60
N ALA A 234 14.17 -39.10 0.42
CA ALA A 234 15.49 -39.68 0.23
C ALA A 234 15.91 -40.53 1.43
N LEU A 235 15.74 -39.99 2.64
CA LEU A 235 15.97 -40.72 3.88
C LEU A 235 15.05 -41.94 3.98
N TRP A 236 13.75 -41.81 3.74
CA TRP A 236 12.79 -42.91 3.78
C TRP A 236 13.17 -44.08 2.87
N GLN A 237 13.59 -43.77 1.64
CA GLN A 237 14.01 -44.78 0.65
C GLN A 237 15.26 -45.55 1.07
N VAL A 238 16.07 -44.96 1.95
CA VAL A 238 17.36 -45.52 2.36
C VAL A 238 17.27 -46.17 3.74
N ILE A 239 16.70 -45.48 4.73
CA ILE A 239 16.70 -45.86 6.16
C ILE A 239 15.56 -46.78 6.60
N GLY A 240 14.59 -46.99 5.73
CA GLY A 240 13.46 -47.86 5.98
C GLY A 240 12.43 -47.25 6.96
N ARG A 241 11.19 -47.69 6.80
CA ARG A 241 10.00 -47.11 7.46
C ARG A 241 10.10 -47.00 8.99
N ARG A 242 10.60 -48.02 9.68
CA ARG A 242 10.61 -48.06 11.16
C ARG A 242 11.58 -47.05 11.77
N VAL A 243 12.80 -46.98 11.25
CA VAL A 243 13.84 -46.06 11.73
C VAL A 243 13.48 -44.62 11.38
N PHE A 244 12.96 -44.39 10.17
CA PHE A 244 12.47 -43.07 9.77
C PHE A 244 11.35 -42.56 10.68
N LEU A 245 10.33 -43.39 10.95
CA LEU A 245 9.24 -42.99 11.83
C LEU A 245 9.71 -42.73 13.26
N ALA A 246 10.65 -43.52 13.79
CA ALA A 246 11.22 -43.29 15.11
C ALA A 246 12.00 -41.95 15.18
N ALA A 247 12.81 -41.65 14.16
CA ALA A 247 13.54 -40.38 14.08
C ALA A 247 12.59 -39.18 13.91
N ALA A 248 11.54 -39.32 13.08
CA ALA A 248 10.53 -38.29 12.89
C ALA A 248 9.73 -38.00 14.18
N VAL A 249 9.38 -39.04 14.95
CA VAL A 249 8.75 -38.88 16.27
C VAL A 249 9.69 -38.18 17.25
N GLY A 250 10.99 -38.51 17.25
CA GLY A 250 11.99 -37.83 18.07
C GLY A 250 12.13 -36.35 17.73
N LEU A 251 12.20 -36.01 16.44
CA LEU A 251 12.27 -34.61 15.96
C LEU A 251 10.97 -33.84 16.23
N PHE A 252 9.81 -34.48 16.09
CA PHE A 252 8.52 -33.87 16.42
C PHE A 252 8.39 -33.60 17.92
N GLY A 253 8.79 -34.56 18.77
CA GLY A 253 8.87 -34.37 20.21
C GLY A 253 9.84 -33.24 20.59
N ALA A 254 10.96 -33.11 19.87
CA ALA A 254 11.88 -32.01 20.07
C ALA A 254 11.31 -30.64 19.67
N SER A 255 10.55 -30.60 18.56
CA SER A 255 9.88 -29.39 18.09
C SER A 255 8.82 -28.92 19.09
N ILE A 256 8.05 -29.86 19.68
CA ILE A 256 7.13 -29.57 20.78
C ILE A 256 7.88 -29.07 22.00
N GLY A 257 8.99 -29.71 22.38
CA GLY A 257 9.82 -29.28 23.50
C GLY A 257 10.33 -27.84 23.33
N PHE A 258 10.79 -27.50 22.12
CA PHE A 258 11.25 -26.15 21.78
C PHE A 258 10.10 -25.13 21.82
N TYR A 259 8.95 -25.46 21.23
CA TYR A 259 7.76 -24.59 21.28
C TYR A 259 7.27 -24.35 22.72
N LEU A 260 7.25 -25.39 23.55
CA LEU A 260 6.89 -25.26 24.96
C LEU A 260 7.84 -24.33 25.71
N PHE A 261 9.15 -24.41 25.42
CA PHE A 261 10.14 -23.49 25.98
C PHE A 261 9.90 -22.04 25.55
N GLU A 262 9.66 -21.79 24.26
CA GLU A 262 9.36 -20.47 23.72
C GLU A 262 8.13 -19.80 24.37
N ILE A 263 7.08 -20.56 24.69
CA ILE A 263 5.90 -20.04 25.39
C ILE A 263 6.09 -19.92 26.91
N GLY A 264 7.33 -19.97 27.41
CA GLY A 264 7.68 -19.72 28.81
C GLY A 264 7.59 -20.94 29.74
N GLN A 265 7.55 -22.18 29.23
CA GLN A 265 7.57 -23.38 30.07
C GLN A 265 8.99 -23.75 30.54
N THR A 266 9.05 -24.52 31.64
CA THR A 266 10.26 -24.87 32.43
C THR A 266 11.46 -25.43 31.64
N PRO A 267 12.69 -25.39 32.19
CA PRO A 267 13.91 -25.96 31.58
C PRO A 267 13.82 -27.43 31.15
N ALA A 268 12.86 -28.19 31.68
CA ALA A 268 12.56 -29.56 31.26
C ALA A 268 12.12 -29.64 29.78
N ALA A 269 11.51 -28.59 29.23
CA ALA A 269 11.13 -28.51 27.82
C ALA A 269 12.36 -28.43 26.90
N LEU A 270 13.41 -27.71 27.33
CA LEU A 270 14.69 -27.65 26.64
C LEU A 270 15.46 -28.99 26.71
N ALA A 271 15.38 -29.68 27.85
CA ALA A 271 15.92 -31.03 28.00
C ALA A 271 15.20 -32.05 27.10
N LEU A 272 13.87 -31.95 26.98
CA LEU A 272 13.07 -32.76 26.05
C LEU A 272 13.47 -32.50 24.58
N ALA A 273 13.71 -31.24 24.22
CA ALA A 273 14.22 -30.85 22.91
C ALA A 273 15.61 -31.42 22.64
N GLY A 274 16.55 -31.25 23.58
CA GLY A 274 17.91 -31.76 23.47
C GLY A 274 17.98 -33.28 23.38
N VAL A 275 17.23 -34.01 24.22
CA VAL A 275 17.15 -35.47 24.20
C VAL A 275 16.51 -35.97 22.91
N GLY A 276 15.44 -35.32 22.43
CA GLY A 276 14.78 -35.68 21.17
C GLY A 276 15.70 -35.50 19.95
N ILE A 277 16.45 -34.40 19.89
CA ILE A 277 17.45 -34.14 18.84
C ILE A 277 18.62 -35.12 18.93
N ALA A 278 19.20 -35.33 20.11
CA ALA A 278 20.33 -36.23 20.31
C ALA A 278 19.95 -37.70 19.99
N ALA A 279 18.73 -38.12 20.37
CA ALA A 279 18.22 -39.45 20.02
C ALA A 279 17.98 -39.59 18.52
N ALA A 280 17.38 -38.59 17.86
CA ALA A 280 17.16 -38.60 16.42
C ALA A 280 18.49 -38.61 15.63
N LEU A 281 19.43 -37.74 15.98
CA LEU A 281 20.76 -37.66 15.36
C LEU A 281 21.62 -38.89 15.67
N GLY A 282 21.54 -39.45 16.87
CA GLY A 282 22.22 -40.69 17.23
C GLY A 282 21.69 -41.89 16.45
N LEU A 283 20.35 -41.98 16.28
CA LEU A 283 19.71 -43.02 15.47
C LEU A 283 20.01 -42.86 13.97
N LEU A 284 19.94 -41.64 13.44
CA LEU A 284 20.28 -41.33 12.05
C LEU A 284 21.77 -41.55 11.76
N GLY A 285 22.65 -41.02 12.61
CA GLY A 285 24.11 -41.09 12.47
C GLY A 285 24.63 -42.53 12.54
N LYS A 286 24.21 -43.31 13.55
CA LYS A 286 24.60 -44.72 13.68
C LYS A 286 24.17 -45.57 12.47
N TRP A 287 23.05 -45.22 11.85
CA TRP A 287 22.49 -45.96 10.72
C TRP A 287 23.06 -45.51 9.37
N LEU A 288 23.47 -44.25 9.25
CA LEU A 288 24.04 -43.67 8.03
C LEU A 288 25.51 -44.05 7.80
N MET A 289 26.30 -44.42 8.81
CA MET A 289 27.75 -44.71 8.68
C MET A 289 28.10 -46.08 8.02
N GLY A 290 27.35 -46.55 7.01
CA GLY A 290 27.59 -47.85 6.34
C GLY A 290 27.08 -47.95 4.89
N THR A 291 26.72 -49.16 4.41
CA THR A 291 26.13 -49.41 3.06
C THR A 291 24.90 -48.54 2.68
N PRO A 292 24.11 -47.99 3.62
CA PRO A 292 23.03 -47.08 3.25
C PRO A 292 23.51 -45.69 2.78
N TRP A 293 24.70 -45.23 3.17
CA TRP A 293 25.26 -43.96 2.68
C TRP A 293 25.45 -43.96 1.18
N ALA A 294 26.01 -45.06 0.63
CA ALA A 294 26.16 -45.22 -0.82
C ALA A 294 24.79 -45.19 -1.51
N ARG A 295 23.77 -45.84 -0.94
CA ARG A 295 22.40 -45.81 -1.50
C ARG A 295 21.79 -44.41 -1.46
N LEU A 296 21.99 -43.64 -0.39
CA LEU A 296 21.55 -42.24 -0.29
C LEU A 296 22.26 -41.35 -1.31
N ARG A 297 23.58 -41.48 -1.42
CA ARG A 297 24.38 -40.74 -2.40
C ARG A 297 23.99 -41.10 -3.84
N HIS A 298 23.27 -42.22 -4.07
CA HIS A 298 22.74 -42.60 -5.38
C HIS A 298 21.23 -42.40 -5.59
N SER A 299 20.53 -41.78 -4.63
CA SER A 299 19.10 -41.46 -4.73
C SER A 299 18.86 -40.17 -5.50
N ASP A 300 17.91 -40.19 -6.44
CA ASP A 300 17.52 -38.98 -7.18
C ASP A 300 16.76 -37.98 -6.31
N ALA A 301 16.01 -38.46 -5.31
CA ALA A 301 15.34 -37.58 -4.35
C ALA A 301 16.37 -36.82 -3.49
N ALA A 302 17.50 -37.45 -3.17
CA ALA A 302 18.60 -36.80 -2.47
C ALA A 302 19.30 -35.77 -3.36
N ASP A 303 19.53 -36.11 -4.64
CA ASP A 303 20.09 -35.17 -5.62
C ASP A 303 19.21 -33.91 -5.75
N LEU A 304 17.88 -34.09 -5.82
CA LEU A 304 16.93 -32.97 -5.83
C LEU A 304 17.00 -32.13 -4.55
N ALA A 305 17.02 -32.76 -3.38
CA ALA A 305 17.13 -32.06 -2.10
C ALA A 305 18.41 -31.23 -1.98
N VAL A 306 19.54 -31.77 -2.43
CA VAL A 306 20.83 -31.04 -2.43
C VAL A 306 20.84 -29.90 -3.44
N VAL A 307 20.29 -30.07 -4.65
CA VAL A 307 20.12 -28.97 -5.61
C VAL A 307 19.28 -27.84 -5.01
N MET A 308 18.17 -28.18 -4.35
CA MET A 308 17.30 -27.18 -3.70
C MET A 308 18.02 -26.44 -2.58
N ALA A 309 18.69 -27.17 -1.68
CA ALA A 309 19.40 -26.58 -0.55
C ALA A 309 20.56 -25.67 -1.00
N THR A 310 21.36 -26.13 -1.97
CA THR A 310 22.52 -25.37 -2.48
C THR A 310 22.10 -24.11 -3.27
N ALA A 311 20.96 -24.13 -3.96
CA ALA A 311 20.42 -22.94 -4.61
C ALA A 311 20.00 -21.85 -3.61
N VAL A 312 19.37 -22.25 -2.50
CA VAL A 312 18.84 -21.32 -1.48
C VAL A 312 19.93 -20.84 -0.51
N MET A 313 21.01 -21.60 -0.32
CA MET A 313 22.01 -21.34 0.73
C MET A 313 22.56 -19.91 0.76
N PRO A 314 22.92 -19.25 -0.36
CA PRO A 314 23.36 -17.85 -0.32
C PRO A 314 22.29 -16.85 0.18
N PHE A 315 21.00 -17.14 -0.01
CA PHE A 315 19.91 -16.33 0.55
C PHE A 315 19.77 -16.48 2.07
N LEU A 316 20.44 -17.46 2.70
CA LEU A 316 20.41 -17.67 4.16
C LEU A 316 21.38 -16.77 4.93
N ALA A 317 22.10 -15.86 4.25
CA ALA A 317 23.01 -14.90 4.87
C ALA A 317 22.37 -14.08 6.02
N PRO A 318 21.08 -13.66 5.99
CA PRO A 318 20.44 -12.97 7.11
C PRO A 318 20.44 -13.74 8.43
N PHE A 319 20.43 -15.09 8.41
CA PHE A 319 20.59 -15.87 9.64
C PHE A 319 21.99 -15.72 10.25
N GLY A 320 23.01 -15.43 9.42
CA GLY A 320 24.33 -15.04 9.88
C GLY A 320 24.31 -13.67 10.57
N HIS A 321 23.57 -12.70 10.02
CA HIS A 321 23.35 -11.40 10.68
C HIS A 321 22.71 -11.59 12.06
N LEU A 322 21.66 -12.41 12.15
CA LEU A 322 21.01 -12.75 13.42
C LEU A 322 22.00 -13.36 14.44
N LEU A 323 22.85 -14.29 14.00
CA LEU A 323 23.85 -14.95 14.84
C LEU A 323 24.90 -13.96 15.40
N PHE A 324 25.28 -12.95 14.61
CA PHE A 324 26.26 -11.94 15.00
C PHE A 324 25.63 -10.69 15.63
N GLY A 325 24.30 -10.63 15.76
CA GLY A 325 23.57 -9.46 16.26
C GLY A 325 23.68 -8.24 15.34
N TRP A 326 23.84 -8.45 14.03
CA TRP A 326 23.91 -7.38 13.04
C TRP A 326 22.54 -7.11 12.44
N ASP A 327 22.27 -5.86 12.10
CA ASP A 327 21.09 -5.48 11.33
C ASP A 327 21.20 -6.08 9.92
N ALA A 328 20.20 -6.85 9.51
CA ALA A 328 20.14 -7.45 8.19
C ALA A 328 19.71 -6.44 7.13
N MET A 329 19.11 -5.31 7.49
CA MET A 329 18.61 -4.26 6.58
C MET A 329 19.56 -3.06 6.42
N ALA A 330 20.67 -3.04 7.17
CA ALA A 330 21.67 -1.98 7.09
C ALA A 330 22.54 -2.11 5.83
N TYR A 331 22.29 -1.28 4.82
CA TYR A 331 23.09 -1.21 3.58
C TYR A 331 23.63 0.19 3.26
N ALA A 332 23.51 1.14 4.19
CA ALA A 332 23.85 2.55 3.95
C ALA A 332 25.37 2.77 3.82
N THR A 333 26.18 2.06 4.61
CA THR A 333 27.63 2.24 4.64
C THR A 333 28.37 1.16 3.86
N THR A 334 29.57 1.48 3.37
CA THR A 334 30.46 0.50 2.74
C THR A 334 30.82 -0.65 3.70
N ALA A 335 30.93 -0.37 5.01
CA ALA A 335 31.23 -1.40 6.00
C ALA A 335 30.10 -2.44 6.12
N ASP A 336 28.83 -2.00 6.13
CA ASP A 336 27.69 -2.90 6.24
C ASP A 336 27.53 -3.77 4.98
N LEU A 337 27.77 -3.17 3.80
CA LEU A 337 27.83 -3.90 2.52
C LEU A 337 28.93 -4.96 2.53
N LEU A 338 30.13 -4.65 3.03
CA LEU A 338 31.24 -5.60 3.10
C LEU A 338 30.96 -6.76 4.07
N ARG A 339 30.33 -6.51 5.23
CA ARG A 339 29.91 -7.57 6.17
C ARG A 339 28.90 -8.51 5.51
N SER A 340 27.87 -7.95 4.88
CA SER A 340 26.82 -8.69 4.18
C SER A 340 27.40 -9.51 3.04
N ALA A 341 28.26 -8.92 2.21
CA ALA A 341 28.95 -9.60 1.12
C ALA A 341 29.85 -10.74 1.63
N GLY A 342 30.56 -10.53 2.75
CA GLY A 342 31.36 -11.57 3.39
C GLY A 342 30.54 -12.80 3.80
N LEU A 343 29.38 -12.60 4.43
CA LEU A 343 28.47 -13.70 4.80
C LEU A 343 27.91 -14.41 3.56
N VAL A 344 27.51 -13.66 2.54
CA VAL A 344 27.05 -14.25 1.27
C VAL A 344 28.14 -15.09 0.63
N LEU A 345 29.39 -14.61 0.59
CA LEU A 345 30.53 -15.37 0.04
C LEU A 345 30.81 -16.66 0.83
N VAL A 346 30.70 -16.64 2.15
CA VAL A 346 30.79 -17.84 2.98
C VAL A 346 29.67 -18.83 2.63
N MET A 347 28.42 -18.36 2.50
CA MET A 347 27.30 -19.22 2.12
C MET A 347 27.43 -19.78 0.70
N VAL A 348 27.98 -19.01 -0.24
CA VAL A 348 28.33 -19.48 -1.58
C VAL A 348 29.42 -20.55 -1.52
N ALA A 349 30.47 -20.35 -0.73
CA ALA A 349 31.53 -21.34 -0.54
C ALA A 349 31.01 -22.64 0.08
N LEU A 350 30.12 -22.55 1.08
CA LEU A 350 29.44 -23.70 1.68
C LEU A 350 28.54 -24.42 0.65
N SER A 351 27.85 -23.67 -0.21
CA SER A 351 27.00 -24.23 -1.26
C SER A 351 27.82 -25.01 -2.28
N VAL A 352 28.89 -24.40 -2.80
CA VAL A 352 29.82 -25.03 -3.73
C VAL A 352 30.53 -26.23 -3.09
N GLY A 353 30.99 -26.11 -1.85
CA GLY A 353 31.63 -27.20 -1.11
C GLY A 353 30.70 -28.39 -0.90
N THR A 354 29.45 -28.14 -0.49
CA THR A 354 28.42 -29.17 -0.35
C THR A 354 28.13 -29.85 -1.68
N ALA A 355 28.00 -29.07 -2.76
CA ALA A 355 27.76 -29.61 -4.10
C ALA A 355 28.95 -30.40 -4.65
N TYR A 356 30.18 -29.95 -4.41
CA TYR A 356 31.39 -30.66 -4.82
C TYR A 356 31.54 -31.97 -4.05
N PHE A 357 31.30 -31.95 -2.74
CA PHE A 357 31.27 -33.16 -1.93
C PHE A 357 30.19 -34.14 -2.41
N TRP A 358 29.00 -33.65 -2.76
CA TRP A 358 27.88 -34.51 -3.16
C TRP A 358 27.97 -35.03 -4.61
N PHE A 359 28.26 -34.15 -5.58
CA PHE A 359 28.25 -34.45 -7.01
C PHE A 359 29.65 -34.65 -7.62
N GLY A 360 30.69 -34.08 -7.02
CA GLY A 360 32.07 -34.13 -7.50
C GLY A 360 32.85 -35.35 -6.99
N MET A 361 32.73 -35.67 -5.70
CA MET A 361 33.39 -36.82 -5.07
C MET A 361 32.60 -38.14 -5.19
N ARG A 362 31.61 -38.19 -6.10
CA ARG A 362 30.74 -39.35 -6.31
C ARG A 362 31.39 -40.32 -7.30
N GLU A 363 31.50 -41.59 -6.92
CA GLU A 363 32.01 -42.63 -7.82
C GLU A 363 31.13 -42.74 -9.08
N PRO A 364 31.73 -42.76 -10.28
CA PRO A 364 30.98 -42.98 -11.51
C PRO A 364 30.26 -44.32 -11.46
N ARG A 365 28.95 -44.33 -11.72
CA ARG A 365 28.27 -45.57 -12.09
C ARG A 365 28.77 -46.08 -13.44
N THR A 366 28.54 -47.36 -13.71
CA THR A 366 28.71 -47.97 -15.03
C THR A 366 28.23 -47.05 -16.15
N ILE A 367 29.01 -47.02 -17.24
CA ILE A 367 28.82 -46.13 -18.39
C ILE A 367 27.41 -46.34 -18.96
N GLY A 368 26.54 -45.32 -18.85
CA GLY A 368 25.18 -45.32 -19.42
C GLY A 368 24.04 -44.84 -18.52
N GLU A 369 24.20 -44.84 -17.18
CA GLU A 369 23.08 -44.55 -16.25
C GLU A 369 22.90 -43.06 -15.84
N GLY A 370 23.73 -42.15 -16.36
CA GLY A 370 23.53 -40.69 -16.29
C GLY A 370 23.16 -40.10 -14.92
N THR A 371 24.10 -40.03 -13.98
CA THR A 371 23.95 -39.31 -12.70
C THR A 371 24.29 -37.82 -12.84
N LEU A 372 23.67 -36.95 -12.03
CA LEU A 372 23.97 -35.51 -12.02
C LEU A 372 25.42 -35.28 -11.58
N ARG A 373 26.20 -34.58 -12.41
CA ARG A 373 27.61 -34.24 -12.15
C ARG A 373 27.76 -32.81 -11.65
N PHE A 374 28.87 -32.51 -10.99
CA PHE A 374 29.18 -31.17 -10.49
C PHE A 374 29.09 -30.09 -11.58
N GLY A 375 29.61 -30.34 -12.79
CA GLY A 375 29.52 -29.37 -13.89
C GLY A 375 28.09 -29.05 -14.33
N GLN A 376 27.17 -30.01 -14.25
CA GLN A 376 25.75 -29.80 -14.57
C GLN A 376 25.03 -29.05 -13.44
N TRP A 377 25.35 -29.38 -12.19
CA TRP A 377 24.90 -28.58 -11.05
C TRP A 377 25.37 -27.12 -11.20
N ALA A 378 26.63 -26.89 -11.56
CA ALA A 378 27.19 -25.55 -11.75
C ALA A 378 26.47 -24.79 -12.87
N GLN A 379 26.10 -25.45 -13.98
CA GLN A 379 25.26 -24.85 -15.03
C GLN A 379 23.87 -24.44 -14.50
N MET A 380 23.23 -25.28 -13.67
CA MET A 380 21.94 -24.97 -13.09
C MET A 380 22.02 -23.82 -12.08
N MET A 381 23.07 -23.78 -11.24
CA MET A 381 23.29 -22.67 -10.32
C MET A 381 23.64 -21.38 -11.04
N GLY A 382 24.44 -21.46 -12.12
CA GLY A 382 24.73 -20.32 -12.97
C GLY A 382 23.46 -19.73 -13.59
N LEU A 383 22.57 -20.57 -14.10
CA LEU A 383 21.26 -20.13 -14.62
C LEU A 383 20.39 -19.50 -13.52
N PHE A 384 20.28 -20.17 -12.36
CA PHE A 384 19.50 -19.69 -11.22
C PHE A 384 19.98 -18.30 -10.78
N TRP A 385 21.27 -18.16 -10.48
CA TRP A 385 21.85 -16.91 -9.98
C TRP A 385 21.92 -15.81 -11.03
N LEU A 386 22.08 -16.15 -12.32
CA LEU A 386 21.97 -15.17 -13.40
C LEU A 386 20.61 -14.48 -13.38
N ILE A 387 19.52 -15.24 -13.22
CA ILE A 387 18.17 -14.67 -13.13
C ILE A 387 18.03 -13.79 -11.89
N GLN A 388 18.49 -14.26 -10.72
CA GLN A 388 18.43 -13.48 -9.48
C GLN A 388 19.17 -12.14 -9.63
N VAL A 389 20.42 -12.19 -10.10
CA VAL A 389 21.26 -11.00 -10.26
C VAL A 389 20.63 -10.03 -11.25
N LEU A 390 20.19 -10.49 -12.42
CA LEU A 390 19.59 -9.60 -13.42
C LEU A 390 18.35 -8.88 -12.88
N PHE A 391 17.42 -9.59 -12.24
CA PHE A 391 16.17 -8.95 -11.79
C PHE A 391 16.34 -8.07 -10.55
N PHE A 392 17.13 -8.50 -9.56
CA PHE A 392 17.35 -7.67 -8.36
C PHE A 392 18.18 -6.42 -8.64
N THR A 393 19.02 -6.43 -9.67
CA THR A 393 19.80 -5.26 -10.10
C THR A 393 19.12 -4.42 -11.17
N THR A 394 17.85 -4.70 -11.50
CA THR A 394 17.11 -4.01 -12.58
C THR A 394 17.90 -4.06 -13.90
N PHE A 395 18.32 -5.27 -14.29
CA PHE A 395 19.20 -5.55 -15.43
C PHE A 395 20.52 -4.76 -15.37
N LEU A 396 21.20 -4.84 -14.22
CA LEU A 396 22.52 -4.23 -13.91
C LEU A 396 22.53 -2.70 -13.77
N THR A 397 21.38 -2.02 -13.89
CA THR A 397 21.29 -0.57 -13.71
C THR A 397 21.42 -0.14 -12.24
N ASN A 398 21.03 -0.99 -11.29
CA ASN A 398 21.17 -0.78 -9.85
C ASN A 398 21.94 -1.95 -9.18
N THR A 399 23.20 -2.14 -9.58
CA THR A 399 23.98 -3.30 -9.12
C THR A 399 24.31 -3.24 -7.62
N ARG A 400 24.72 -2.08 -7.09
CA ARG A 400 25.18 -1.94 -5.70
C ARG A 400 24.06 -2.22 -4.70
N ASN A 401 22.94 -1.49 -4.81
CA ASN A 401 21.86 -1.59 -3.82
C ASN A 401 20.95 -2.79 -4.13
N GLY A 402 20.79 -3.14 -5.41
CA GLY A 402 19.97 -4.27 -5.85
C GLY A 402 20.45 -5.62 -5.30
N LEU A 403 21.76 -5.90 -5.32
CA LEU A 403 22.28 -7.16 -4.77
C LEU A 403 22.12 -7.26 -3.26
N ALA A 404 22.39 -6.17 -2.53
CA ALA A 404 22.26 -6.13 -1.08
C ALA A 404 20.79 -6.30 -0.65
N SER A 405 19.90 -5.48 -1.21
CA SER A 405 18.47 -5.55 -0.94
C SER A 405 17.84 -6.86 -1.42
N GLY A 406 18.30 -7.44 -2.53
CA GLY A 406 17.75 -8.67 -3.08
C GLY A 406 18.20 -9.93 -2.35
N ILE A 407 19.51 -10.13 -2.17
CA ILE A 407 20.07 -11.39 -1.62
C ILE A 407 19.93 -11.43 -0.09
N VAL A 408 20.21 -10.31 0.58
CA VAL A 408 20.16 -10.22 2.04
C VAL A 408 18.85 -9.57 2.47
N GLY A 409 18.45 -8.47 1.82
CA GLY A 409 17.34 -7.64 2.29
C GLY A 409 15.98 -8.28 2.17
N SER A 410 15.75 -9.11 1.15
CA SER A 410 14.47 -9.79 0.96
C SER A 410 14.11 -10.68 2.15
N LEU A 411 14.97 -11.65 2.48
CA LEU A 411 14.76 -12.53 3.62
C LEU A 411 14.97 -11.80 4.97
N GLY A 412 15.88 -10.84 5.05
CA GLY A 412 16.08 -10.00 6.24
C GLY A 412 14.82 -9.22 6.62
N TYR A 413 14.24 -8.50 5.67
CA TYR A 413 12.97 -7.80 5.85
C TYR A 413 11.83 -8.75 6.24
N TRP A 414 11.74 -9.91 5.58
CA TRP A 414 10.70 -10.89 5.90
C TRP A 414 10.81 -11.41 7.35
N LEU A 415 12.02 -11.59 7.87
CA LEU A 415 12.26 -11.97 9.27
C LEU A 415 11.81 -10.86 10.23
N GLU A 416 12.16 -9.60 9.97
CA GLU A 416 11.70 -8.46 10.78
C GLU A 416 10.18 -8.31 10.79
N GLN A 417 9.52 -8.56 9.66
CA GLN A 417 8.05 -8.48 9.57
C GLN A 417 7.33 -9.53 10.43
N GLN A 418 8.00 -10.62 10.83
CA GLN A 418 7.40 -11.60 11.75
C GLN A 418 7.12 -10.99 13.14
N GLU A 419 7.93 -10.03 13.59
CA GLU A 419 7.79 -9.38 14.90
C GLU A 419 6.71 -8.29 14.91
N VAL A 420 6.48 -7.62 13.77
CA VAL A 420 5.49 -6.53 13.64
C VAL A 420 4.05 -7.07 13.61
N ALA A 421 3.85 -8.34 13.22
CA ALA A 421 2.55 -9.02 13.15
C ALA A 421 1.43 -8.17 12.51
N ARG A 422 1.67 -7.66 11.28
CA ARG A 422 0.73 -6.76 10.57
C ARG A 422 -0.70 -7.31 10.59
N GLY A 423 -1.61 -6.56 11.22
CA GLY A 423 -3.02 -6.90 11.35
C GLY A 423 -3.38 -7.84 12.51
N GLY A 424 -2.42 -8.31 13.32
CA GLY A 424 -2.66 -9.00 14.60
C GLY A 424 -3.54 -10.26 14.52
N GLN A 425 -3.63 -10.90 13.35
CA GLN A 425 -4.65 -11.91 13.09
C GLN A 425 -4.51 -13.15 14.01
N PRO A 426 -5.63 -13.73 14.46
CA PRO A 426 -5.61 -14.88 15.36
C PRO A 426 -5.11 -16.15 14.67
N TRP A 427 -4.66 -17.13 15.46
CA TRP A 427 -4.16 -18.42 14.94
C TRP A 427 -5.19 -19.19 14.10
N TYR A 428 -6.49 -19.01 14.35
CA TYR A 428 -7.58 -19.65 13.58
C TYR A 428 -7.99 -18.88 12.33
N TYR A 429 -7.27 -17.82 11.94
CA TYR A 429 -7.64 -16.94 10.82
C TYR A 429 -7.83 -17.69 9.50
N TYR A 430 -6.86 -18.50 9.06
CA TYR A 430 -7.00 -19.29 7.83
C TYR A 430 -8.01 -20.42 7.95
N ILE A 431 -8.26 -20.94 9.16
CA ILE A 431 -9.31 -21.93 9.38
C ILE A 431 -10.66 -21.29 9.04
N MET A 432 -10.92 -20.10 9.58
CA MET A 432 -12.12 -19.31 9.26
C MET A 432 -12.24 -19.04 7.76
N LEU A 433 -11.20 -18.47 7.13
CA LEU A 433 -11.25 -18.15 5.70
C LEU A 433 -11.40 -19.39 4.81
N GLY A 434 -10.69 -20.48 5.14
CA GLY A 434 -10.75 -21.75 4.42
C GLY A 434 -12.16 -22.36 4.45
N TRP A 435 -12.85 -22.30 5.59
CA TRP A 435 -14.26 -22.72 5.68
C TRP A 435 -15.21 -21.77 4.95
N LEU A 436 -14.93 -20.48 4.93
CA LEU A 436 -15.79 -19.48 4.29
C LEU A 436 -15.72 -19.50 2.76
N TYR A 437 -14.54 -19.73 2.20
CA TYR A 437 -14.30 -19.61 0.75
C TYR A 437 -13.90 -20.93 0.09
N GLU A 438 -13.11 -21.78 0.76
CA GLU A 438 -12.45 -22.95 0.16
C GLU A 438 -12.99 -24.29 0.70
N PHE A 439 -14.25 -24.34 1.14
CA PHE A 439 -14.85 -25.54 1.73
C PHE A 439 -14.91 -26.74 0.79
N LEU A 440 -15.09 -26.53 -0.53
CA LEU A 440 -15.08 -27.62 -1.50
C LEU A 440 -13.73 -28.33 -1.54
N PRO A 441 -12.61 -27.66 -1.89
CA PRO A 441 -11.31 -28.31 -1.86
C PRO A 441 -10.92 -28.78 -0.45
N LEU A 442 -11.36 -28.10 0.62
CA LEU A 442 -11.12 -28.51 2.00
C LEU A 442 -11.71 -29.89 2.31
N LEU A 443 -13.01 -30.06 2.10
CA LEU A 443 -13.71 -31.32 2.39
C LEU A 443 -13.22 -32.47 1.50
N LEU A 444 -12.95 -32.19 0.22
CA LEU A 444 -12.39 -33.21 -0.70
C LEU A 444 -10.96 -33.61 -0.31
N THR A 445 -10.13 -32.67 0.14
CA THR A 445 -8.78 -32.96 0.65
C THR A 445 -8.82 -33.79 1.93
N MET A 446 -9.80 -33.59 2.82
CA MET A 446 -9.96 -34.47 3.99
C MET A 446 -10.21 -35.93 3.57
N GLY A 447 -11.11 -36.15 2.60
CA GLY A 447 -11.35 -37.48 2.01
C GLY A 447 -10.09 -38.06 1.33
N GLY A 448 -9.37 -37.21 0.59
CA GLY A 448 -8.09 -37.54 -0.03
C GLY A 448 -7.03 -37.97 0.99
N GLY A 449 -6.85 -37.18 2.06
CA GLY A 449 -5.91 -37.44 3.14
C GLY A 449 -6.18 -38.75 3.85
N VAL A 450 -7.44 -39.04 4.22
CA VAL A 450 -7.83 -40.33 4.81
C VAL A 450 -7.47 -41.49 3.88
N THR A 451 -7.73 -41.34 2.58
CA THR A 451 -7.41 -42.35 1.56
C THR A 451 -5.90 -42.59 1.47
N VAL A 452 -5.10 -41.52 1.40
CA VAL A 452 -3.63 -41.61 1.31
C VAL A 452 -3.06 -42.26 2.56
N VAL A 453 -3.47 -41.85 3.76
CA VAL A 453 -3.00 -42.42 5.03
C VAL A 453 -3.36 -43.90 5.14
N TYR A 454 -4.58 -44.28 4.74
CA TYR A 454 -5.02 -45.67 4.71
C TYR A 454 -4.13 -46.55 3.83
N TRP A 455 -3.83 -46.10 2.61
CA TRP A 455 -3.01 -46.86 1.67
C TRP A 455 -1.52 -46.84 2.04
N LEU A 456 -0.96 -45.72 2.49
CA LEU A 456 0.42 -45.65 2.97
C LEU A 456 0.67 -46.60 4.15
N ARG A 457 -0.34 -46.84 5.00
CA ARG A 457 -0.23 -47.81 6.09
C ARG A 457 -0.16 -49.25 5.58
N ARG A 458 -0.92 -49.59 4.54
CA ARG A 458 -1.06 -50.96 3.99
C ARG A 458 -0.05 -51.34 2.93
N SER A 459 0.16 -50.50 1.92
CA SER A 459 1.12 -50.75 0.84
C SER A 459 1.67 -49.43 0.29
N PRO A 460 3.00 -49.20 0.36
CA PRO A 460 3.62 -48.01 -0.22
C PRO A 460 3.65 -48.02 -1.76
N THR A 461 3.38 -49.16 -2.40
CA THR A 461 3.39 -49.33 -3.87
C THR A 461 1.99 -49.41 -4.47
N TRP A 462 0.99 -48.87 -3.77
CA TRP A 462 -0.38 -48.79 -4.27
C TRP A 462 -0.50 -47.92 -5.53
N GLU A 463 -1.49 -48.21 -6.36
CA GLU A 463 -1.78 -47.43 -7.57
C GLU A 463 -2.82 -46.33 -7.27
N PRO A 464 -2.42 -45.05 -7.23
CA PRO A 464 -3.31 -43.95 -6.86
C PRO A 464 -4.26 -43.51 -7.98
N ALA A 465 -3.95 -43.80 -9.24
CA ALA A 465 -4.83 -43.49 -10.37
C ALA A 465 -5.59 -44.75 -10.84
N VAL A 466 -6.77 -44.57 -11.42
CA VAL A 466 -7.41 -45.68 -12.14
C VAL A 466 -6.68 -45.84 -13.47
N VAL A 467 -6.15 -47.04 -13.76
CA VAL A 467 -5.23 -47.26 -14.90
C VAL A 467 -5.84 -46.85 -16.24
N SER A 468 -7.14 -47.10 -16.45
CA SER A 468 -7.86 -46.71 -17.67
C SER A 468 -8.04 -45.19 -17.82
N ASP A 469 -7.89 -44.42 -16.74
CA ASP A 469 -7.96 -42.95 -16.74
C ASP A 469 -6.60 -42.28 -16.96
N LEU A 470 -5.50 -43.05 -16.96
CA LEU A 470 -4.17 -42.51 -17.25
C LEU A 470 -4.01 -42.20 -18.75
N PRO A 471 -3.23 -41.17 -19.11
CA PRO A 471 -2.83 -40.95 -20.50
C PRO A 471 -2.16 -42.19 -21.09
N ALA A 472 -2.38 -42.45 -22.39
CA ALA A 472 -1.87 -43.66 -23.06
C ALA A 472 -0.35 -43.82 -22.91
N GLU A 473 0.39 -42.71 -22.91
CA GLU A 473 1.85 -42.63 -22.77
C GLU A 473 2.38 -43.12 -21.40
N VAL A 474 1.53 -43.29 -20.39
CA VAL A 474 1.92 -43.65 -19.01
C VAL A 474 1.18 -44.88 -18.47
N GLN A 475 0.43 -45.56 -19.34
CA GLN A 475 -0.19 -46.82 -19.00
C GLN A 475 0.86 -47.94 -18.90
N PRO A 476 0.63 -48.96 -18.04
CA PRO A 476 1.62 -50.02 -17.79
C PRO A 476 2.13 -50.72 -19.06
N GLY A 477 1.28 -50.88 -20.08
CA GLY A 477 1.67 -51.52 -21.34
C GLY A 477 2.61 -50.72 -22.24
N ALA A 478 2.92 -49.47 -21.89
CA ALA A 478 3.86 -48.63 -22.63
C ALA A 478 5.33 -48.79 -22.16
N PHE A 479 5.58 -49.52 -21.08
CA PHE A 479 6.90 -49.70 -20.46
C PHE A 479 7.17 -51.16 -20.12
N ASP A 480 8.43 -51.49 -19.85
CA ASP A 480 8.79 -52.76 -19.23
C ASP A 480 8.26 -52.84 -17.78
N GLU A 481 8.30 -54.04 -17.18
CA GLU A 481 7.75 -54.26 -15.83
C GLU A 481 8.40 -53.35 -14.78
N LEU A 482 9.70 -53.09 -14.91
CA LEU A 482 10.46 -52.23 -14.01
C LEU A 482 10.03 -50.77 -14.13
N GLY A 483 9.94 -50.23 -15.35
CA GLY A 483 9.49 -48.87 -15.61
C GLY A 483 8.04 -48.65 -15.17
N ALA A 484 7.16 -49.63 -15.42
CA ALA A 484 5.78 -49.59 -14.96
C ALA A 484 5.66 -49.57 -13.42
N ALA A 485 6.51 -50.33 -12.71
CA ALA A 485 6.56 -50.34 -11.25
C ALA A 485 7.08 -49.01 -10.67
N LEU A 486 8.11 -48.43 -11.27
CA LEU A 486 8.67 -47.13 -10.87
C LEU A 486 7.66 -45.99 -11.06
N LEU A 487 6.97 -45.94 -12.21
CA LEU A 487 5.94 -44.93 -12.46
C LEU A 487 4.79 -45.04 -11.45
N ARG A 488 4.35 -46.25 -11.12
CA ARG A 488 3.36 -46.46 -10.05
C ARG A 488 3.83 -45.89 -8.71
N GLN A 489 5.08 -46.15 -8.34
CA GLN A 489 5.68 -45.62 -7.13
C GLN A 489 5.74 -44.08 -7.15
N HIS A 490 6.15 -43.48 -8.27
CA HIS A 490 6.22 -42.02 -8.39
C HIS A 490 4.84 -41.36 -8.33
N ARG A 491 3.80 -42.00 -8.88
CA ARG A 491 2.42 -41.53 -8.70
C ARG A 491 2.01 -41.53 -7.23
N ALA A 492 2.35 -42.58 -6.47
CA ALA A 492 2.06 -42.63 -5.04
C ALA A 492 2.84 -41.55 -4.26
N ILE A 493 4.11 -41.31 -4.62
CA ILE A 493 4.93 -40.23 -4.08
C ILE A 493 4.32 -38.86 -4.40
N PHE A 494 3.81 -38.64 -5.62
CA PHE A 494 3.18 -37.38 -6.00
C PHE A 494 1.97 -37.07 -5.12
N VAL A 495 1.05 -38.02 -4.93
CA VAL A 495 -0.13 -37.78 -4.09
C VAL A 495 0.26 -37.55 -2.63
N ALA A 496 1.28 -38.27 -2.13
CA ALA A 496 1.84 -38.02 -0.79
C ALA A 496 2.49 -36.62 -0.70
N LEU A 497 3.18 -36.15 -1.74
CA LEU A 497 3.75 -34.81 -1.84
C LEU A 497 2.65 -33.75 -1.80
N VAL A 498 1.56 -33.90 -2.55
CA VAL A 498 0.47 -32.92 -2.55
C VAL A 498 -0.25 -32.89 -1.19
N LEU A 499 -0.39 -34.03 -0.51
CA LEU A 499 -0.89 -34.07 0.88
C LEU A 499 0.06 -33.34 1.83
N TRP A 500 1.36 -33.63 1.75
CA TRP A 500 2.38 -32.95 2.53
C TRP A 500 2.37 -31.44 2.26
N TRP A 501 2.26 -31.04 1.00
CA TRP A 501 2.20 -29.65 0.59
C TRP A 501 0.93 -28.96 1.12
N SER A 502 -0.22 -29.63 1.08
CA SER A 502 -1.47 -29.13 1.69
C SER A 502 -1.31 -28.92 3.19
N LEU A 503 -0.83 -29.93 3.93
CA LEU A 503 -0.67 -29.83 5.38
C LEU A 503 0.43 -28.83 5.78
N GLY A 504 1.53 -28.81 5.03
CA GLY A 504 2.67 -27.93 5.26
C GLY A 504 2.31 -26.46 5.05
N THR A 505 1.49 -26.14 4.05
CA THR A 505 1.00 -24.76 3.85
C THR A 505 0.03 -24.35 4.95
N TRP A 506 -0.90 -25.22 5.36
CA TRP A 506 -1.75 -24.96 6.53
C TRP A 506 -0.92 -24.65 7.78
N LEU A 507 0.10 -25.46 8.07
CA LEU A 507 0.95 -25.29 9.24
C LEU A 507 1.80 -24.02 9.14
N ALA A 508 2.54 -23.84 8.04
CA ALA A 508 3.48 -22.74 7.87
C ALA A 508 2.79 -21.37 7.93
N TYR A 509 1.70 -21.18 7.19
CA TYR A 509 1.00 -19.90 7.17
C TYR A 509 0.22 -19.63 8.46
N THR A 510 -0.24 -20.67 9.17
CA THR A 510 -0.90 -20.49 10.48
C THR A 510 0.09 -20.05 11.56
N ILE A 511 1.33 -20.55 11.52
CA ILE A 511 2.38 -20.20 12.49
C ILE A 511 3.01 -18.85 12.16
N ALA A 512 3.14 -18.48 10.88
CA ALA A 512 3.71 -17.19 10.46
C ALA A 512 3.04 -16.01 11.19
N GLY A 513 3.86 -15.06 11.66
CA GLY A 513 3.41 -13.83 12.32
C GLY A 513 2.58 -12.95 11.40
N GLU A 514 3.03 -12.76 10.15
CA GLU A 514 2.26 -12.08 9.11
C GLU A 514 1.16 -12.99 8.55
N LYS A 515 -0.11 -12.58 8.71
CA LYS A 515 -1.27 -13.31 8.18
C LYS A 515 -2.17 -12.37 7.38
N MET A 516 -2.40 -12.72 6.12
CA MET A 516 -3.11 -11.86 5.17
C MET A 516 -4.01 -12.70 4.25
N PRO A 517 -5.16 -12.18 3.78
CA PRO A 517 -6.14 -12.97 3.03
C PRO A 517 -5.58 -13.59 1.74
N TRP A 518 -4.66 -12.91 1.04
CA TRP A 518 -4.05 -13.41 -0.19
C TRP A 518 -3.22 -14.66 0.00
N LEU A 519 -2.72 -14.94 1.21
CA LEU A 519 -1.94 -16.14 1.48
C LEU A 519 -2.78 -17.42 1.45
N LEU A 520 -4.12 -17.29 1.50
CA LEU A 520 -5.04 -18.42 1.33
C LEU A 520 -4.86 -19.11 -0.04
N THR A 521 -4.39 -18.40 -1.08
CA THR A 521 -4.14 -19.00 -2.40
C THR A 521 -3.13 -20.15 -2.33
N HIS A 522 -2.10 -20.01 -1.49
CA HIS A 522 -1.05 -21.01 -1.31
C HIS A 522 -1.56 -22.26 -0.59
N ILE A 523 -2.58 -22.10 0.26
CA ILE A 523 -3.26 -23.19 0.97
C ILE A 523 -4.26 -23.88 0.02
N ALA A 524 -5.04 -23.09 -0.73
CA ALA A 524 -6.09 -23.57 -1.62
C ALA A 524 -5.55 -24.37 -2.81
N LEU A 525 -4.41 -23.97 -3.38
CA LEU A 525 -3.85 -24.60 -4.58
C LEU A 525 -3.55 -26.10 -4.44
N PRO A 526 -2.74 -26.57 -3.47
CA PRO A 526 -2.51 -28.01 -3.29
C PRO A 526 -3.79 -28.76 -2.91
N MET A 527 -4.72 -28.11 -2.20
CA MET A 527 -6.01 -28.70 -1.88
C MET A 527 -6.87 -28.93 -3.13
N CYS A 528 -6.88 -28.00 -4.09
CA CYS A 528 -7.57 -28.19 -5.37
C CYS A 528 -7.00 -29.40 -6.14
N ILE A 529 -5.68 -29.59 -6.13
CA ILE A 529 -5.04 -30.72 -6.81
C ILE A 529 -5.41 -32.05 -6.12
N LEU A 530 -5.30 -32.11 -4.79
CA LEU A 530 -5.59 -33.33 -4.02
C LEU A 530 -7.08 -33.69 -4.02
N GLY A 531 -7.95 -32.70 -3.85
CA GLY A 531 -9.40 -32.88 -3.94
C GLY A 531 -9.83 -33.35 -5.33
N GLY A 532 -9.18 -32.86 -6.39
CA GLY A 532 -9.48 -33.21 -7.77
C GLY A 532 -9.11 -34.65 -8.06
N TRP A 533 -7.92 -35.05 -7.61
CA TRP A 533 -7.48 -36.43 -7.63
C TRP A 533 -8.47 -37.36 -6.90
N TRP A 534 -8.86 -37.03 -5.66
CA TRP A 534 -9.74 -37.89 -4.86
C TRP A 534 -11.12 -38.04 -5.49
N LEU A 535 -11.75 -36.93 -5.90
CA LEU A 535 -13.07 -36.94 -6.53
C LEU A 535 -13.02 -37.67 -7.89
N GLY A 536 -11.97 -37.45 -8.68
CA GLY A 536 -11.77 -38.15 -9.95
C GLY A 536 -11.65 -39.67 -9.76
N ARG A 537 -10.92 -40.11 -8.72
CA ARG A 537 -10.83 -41.52 -8.34
C ARG A 537 -12.18 -42.09 -7.92
N VAL A 538 -12.97 -41.36 -7.11
CA VAL A 538 -14.33 -41.75 -6.71
C VAL A 538 -15.23 -41.95 -7.93
N ILE A 539 -15.25 -40.98 -8.85
CA ILE A 539 -16.06 -41.00 -10.08
C ILE A 539 -15.71 -42.17 -10.99
N ARG A 540 -14.40 -42.46 -11.14
CA ARG A 540 -13.93 -43.55 -12.01
C ARG A 540 -14.16 -44.95 -11.43
N GLN A 541 -14.38 -45.08 -10.12
CA GLN A 541 -14.71 -46.34 -9.49
C GLN A 541 -16.20 -46.68 -9.52
N ILE A 542 -17.07 -45.78 -10.02
CA ILE A 542 -18.51 -46.03 -10.14
C ILE A 542 -18.79 -46.90 -11.39
N PRO A 543 -19.51 -48.03 -11.25
CA PRO A 543 -19.92 -48.86 -12.38
C PRO A 543 -21.13 -48.22 -13.10
N TRP A 544 -20.86 -47.21 -13.95
CA TRP A 544 -21.91 -46.39 -14.59
C TRP A 544 -22.99 -47.16 -15.35
N ALA A 545 -22.66 -48.29 -15.96
CA ALA A 545 -23.64 -49.14 -16.64
C ALA A 545 -24.65 -49.77 -15.65
N ALA A 546 -24.16 -50.32 -14.54
CA ALA A 546 -25.01 -50.91 -13.50
C ALA A 546 -25.85 -49.86 -12.77
N VAL A 547 -25.27 -48.68 -12.50
CA VAL A 547 -25.97 -47.56 -11.85
C VAL A 547 -27.12 -47.01 -12.70
N ARG A 548 -26.96 -46.95 -14.02
CA ARG A 548 -28.03 -46.56 -14.93
C ARG A 548 -29.15 -47.61 -14.97
N ALA A 549 -28.79 -48.90 -14.97
CA ALA A 549 -29.76 -49.99 -14.97
C ALA A 549 -30.59 -50.07 -13.68
N SER A 550 -29.98 -49.82 -12.51
CA SER A 550 -30.68 -49.83 -11.21
C SER A 550 -31.48 -48.56 -10.91
N GLY A 551 -31.29 -47.50 -11.71
CA GLY A 551 -31.83 -46.17 -11.46
C GLY A 551 -31.15 -45.44 -10.29
N ALA A 552 -30.08 -45.99 -9.71
CA ALA A 552 -29.40 -45.40 -8.56
C ALA A 552 -28.72 -44.05 -8.88
N ILE A 553 -28.58 -43.67 -10.16
CA ILE A 553 -28.03 -42.38 -10.60
C ILE A 553 -28.73 -41.18 -9.93
N TRP A 554 -30.02 -41.30 -9.62
CA TRP A 554 -30.80 -40.25 -8.96
C TRP A 554 -30.31 -39.92 -7.55
N LEU A 555 -29.53 -40.79 -6.90
CA LEU A 555 -28.88 -40.49 -5.62
C LEU A 555 -27.96 -39.28 -5.68
N ILE A 556 -27.38 -38.97 -6.85
CA ILE A 556 -26.53 -37.78 -7.06
C ILE A 556 -27.34 -36.48 -6.81
N GLY A 557 -28.64 -36.47 -7.17
CA GLY A 557 -29.50 -35.30 -6.98
C GLY A 557 -30.34 -35.37 -5.69
N VAL A 558 -30.96 -36.52 -5.43
CA VAL A 558 -31.87 -36.71 -4.29
C VAL A 558 -31.13 -36.71 -2.96
N GLY A 559 -29.91 -37.24 -2.89
CA GLY A 559 -29.11 -37.20 -1.67
C GLY A 559 -28.84 -35.77 -1.18
N PRO A 560 -28.23 -34.90 -2.01
CA PRO A 560 -28.01 -33.50 -1.66
C PRO A 560 -29.31 -32.71 -1.45
N ALA A 561 -30.34 -32.93 -2.26
CA ALA A 561 -31.63 -32.25 -2.08
C ALA A 561 -32.27 -32.60 -0.72
N LEU A 562 -32.21 -33.88 -0.32
CA LEU A 562 -32.63 -34.34 1.00
C LEU A 562 -31.80 -33.67 2.10
N LEU A 563 -30.47 -33.58 1.94
CA LEU A 563 -29.60 -32.93 2.92
C LEU A 563 -29.92 -31.45 3.10
N VAL A 564 -30.18 -30.72 2.01
CA VAL A 564 -30.60 -29.31 2.06
C VAL A 564 -31.97 -29.16 2.72
N LEU A 565 -32.94 -30.03 2.39
CA LEU A 565 -34.27 -30.02 2.99
C LEU A 565 -34.23 -30.33 4.48
N VAL A 566 -33.45 -31.32 4.90
CA VAL A 566 -33.24 -31.65 6.32
C VAL A 566 -32.55 -30.51 7.05
N ALA A 567 -31.53 -29.89 6.47
CA ALA A 567 -30.88 -28.72 7.06
C ALA A 567 -31.84 -27.54 7.20
N ALA A 568 -32.67 -27.28 6.17
CA ALA A 568 -33.71 -26.25 6.21
C ALA A 568 -34.77 -26.54 7.27
N LEU A 569 -35.19 -27.79 7.44
CA LEU A 569 -36.14 -28.22 8.48
C LEU A 569 -35.58 -28.10 9.90
N LEU A 570 -34.29 -28.36 10.07
CA LEU A 570 -33.62 -28.19 11.36
C LEU A 570 -33.40 -26.71 11.69
N GLY A 571 -33.17 -25.88 10.66
CA GLY A 571 -32.98 -24.43 10.78
C GLY A 571 -34.29 -23.64 10.93
N SER A 572 -35.40 -24.14 10.40
CA SER A 572 -36.73 -23.54 10.53
C SER A 572 -37.52 -24.25 11.63
N ARG A 573 -37.87 -23.54 12.70
CA ARG A 573 -38.88 -24.00 13.66
C ARG A 573 -40.03 -23.00 13.62
N PRO A 574 -41.21 -23.39 13.15
CA PRO A 574 -42.31 -22.45 13.06
C PRO A 574 -42.67 -21.94 14.47
N GLU A 575 -42.82 -20.63 14.60
CA GLU A 575 -43.29 -20.03 15.85
C GLU A 575 -44.80 -20.30 16.01
N GLY A 576 -45.20 -20.81 17.17
CA GLY A 576 -46.61 -21.05 17.47
C GLY A 576 -47.35 -19.72 17.62
N GLY A 577 -48.30 -19.45 16.73
CA GLY A 577 -49.08 -18.21 16.75
C GLY A 577 -50.33 -18.28 15.86
N ARG A 578 -51.25 -17.32 16.04
CA ARG A 578 -52.50 -17.22 15.25
C ARG A 578 -52.41 -16.23 14.08
N SER A 579 -51.26 -15.60 13.83
CA SER A 579 -51.06 -14.69 12.71
C SER A 579 -50.99 -15.45 11.38
N LEU A 580 -51.35 -14.78 10.28
CA LEU A 580 -51.31 -15.36 8.93
C LEU A 580 -49.88 -15.81 8.57
N ASP A 581 -48.86 -15.05 9.01
CA ASP A 581 -47.45 -15.37 8.83
C ASP A 581 -47.02 -16.62 9.63
N ALA A 582 -47.50 -16.77 10.88
CA ALA A 582 -47.19 -17.95 11.69
C ALA A 582 -47.80 -19.22 11.08
N VAL A 583 -49.05 -19.14 10.60
CA VAL A 583 -49.69 -20.25 9.88
C VAL A 583 -48.94 -20.56 8.58
N GLY A 584 -48.53 -19.54 7.83
CA GLY A 584 -47.70 -19.68 6.63
C GLY A 584 -46.38 -20.40 6.89
N GLN A 585 -45.67 -20.05 7.97
CA GLN A 585 -44.41 -20.70 8.37
C GLN A 585 -44.63 -22.16 8.78
N VAL A 586 -45.68 -22.47 9.54
CA VAL A 586 -46.04 -23.86 9.89
C VAL A 586 -46.33 -24.67 8.62
N MET A 587 -47.09 -24.11 7.68
CA MET A 587 -47.42 -24.79 6.42
C MET A 587 -46.18 -25.02 5.55
N GLN A 588 -45.30 -24.03 5.42
CA GLN A 588 -44.02 -24.19 4.73
C GLN A 588 -43.18 -25.30 5.37
N TRP A 589 -43.07 -25.31 6.70
CA TRP A 589 -42.34 -26.35 7.43
C TRP A 589 -42.92 -27.75 7.20
N LEU A 590 -44.26 -27.90 7.25
CA LEU A 590 -44.94 -29.16 6.98
C LEU A 590 -44.72 -29.65 5.55
N VAL A 591 -44.81 -28.76 4.56
CA VAL A 591 -44.51 -29.10 3.15
C VAL A 591 -43.07 -29.56 3.00
N MET A 592 -42.12 -28.86 3.62
CA MET A 592 -40.70 -29.26 3.61
C MET A 592 -40.50 -30.63 4.28
N ALA A 593 -41.23 -30.92 5.37
CA ALA A 593 -41.16 -32.20 6.09
C ALA A 593 -41.69 -33.35 5.23
N VAL A 594 -42.82 -33.15 4.54
CA VAL A 594 -43.38 -34.14 3.60
C VAL A 594 -42.42 -34.38 2.43
N LEU A 595 -41.86 -33.33 1.84
CA LEU A 595 -40.87 -33.43 0.77
C LEU A 595 -39.61 -34.18 1.22
N ALA A 596 -39.10 -33.88 2.42
CA ALA A 596 -37.97 -34.58 3.01
C ALA A 596 -38.29 -36.07 3.24
N GLY A 597 -39.47 -36.40 3.74
CA GLY A 597 -39.93 -37.79 3.88
C GLY A 597 -40.00 -38.53 2.54
N GLY A 598 -40.56 -37.89 1.52
CA GLY A 598 -40.65 -38.45 0.16
C GLY A 598 -39.28 -38.68 -0.48
N LEU A 599 -38.37 -37.71 -0.39
CA LEU A 599 -36.99 -37.86 -0.87
C LEU A 599 -36.20 -38.87 -0.04
N GLY A 600 -36.45 -38.96 1.26
CA GLY A 600 -35.88 -39.98 2.14
C GLY A 600 -36.26 -41.40 1.71
N TYR A 601 -37.54 -41.62 1.39
CA TYR A 601 -38.01 -42.88 0.84
C TYR A 601 -37.36 -43.22 -0.51
N LEU A 602 -37.28 -42.23 -1.41
CA LEU A 602 -36.63 -42.41 -2.72
C LEU A 602 -35.13 -42.72 -2.58
N ALA A 603 -34.42 -41.99 -1.72
CA ALA A 603 -33.02 -42.25 -1.42
C ALA A 603 -32.83 -43.67 -0.86
N TRP A 604 -33.61 -44.08 0.13
CA TRP A 604 -33.57 -45.43 0.70
C TRP A 604 -33.81 -46.50 -0.36
N ARG A 605 -34.83 -46.32 -1.21
CA ARG A 605 -35.17 -47.26 -2.29
C ARG A 605 -34.03 -47.48 -3.27
N TRP A 606 -33.31 -46.43 -3.65
CA TRP A 606 -32.17 -46.56 -4.57
C TRP A 606 -30.91 -47.06 -3.90
N VAL A 607 -30.65 -46.68 -2.63
CA VAL A 607 -29.57 -47.27 -1.84
C VAL A 607 -29.76 -48.78 -1.75
N ALA A 608 -30.98 -49.26 -1.45
CA ALA A 608 -31.30 -50.69 -1.37
C ALA A 608 -31.14 -51.46 -2.69
N ARG A 609 -31.12 -50.76 -3.84
CA ARG A 609 -30.93 -51.33 -5.19
C ARG A 609 -29.49 -51.24 -5.70
N SER A 610 -28.58 -50.74 -4.89
CA SER A 610 -27.16 -50.59 -5.22
C SER A 610 -26.30 -51.17 -4.10
N ASP A 611 -25.06 -51.54 -4.40
CA ASP A 611 -24.12 -51.88 -3.33
C ASP A 611 -23.78 -50.63 -2.51
N THR A 612 -23.50 -50.83 -1.22
CA THR A 612 -23.26 -49.74 -0.26
C THR A 612 -22.09 -48.84 -0.66
N ALA A 613 -21.04 -49.40 -1.27
CA ALA A 613 -19.89 -48.63 -1.74
C ALA A 613 -20.25 -47.71 -2.90
N THR A 614 -21.00 -48.21 -3.89
CA THR A 614 -21.51 -47.40 -5.02
C THR A 614 -22.47 -46.34 -4.54
N ALA A 615 -23.39 -46.67 -3.61
CA ALA A 615 -24.31 -45.69 -3.02
C ALA A 615 -23.55 -44.52 -2.35
N LEU A 616 -22.54 -44.83 -1.51
CA LEU A 616 -21.72 -43.82 -0.85
C LEU A 616 -20.92 -42.97 -1.85
N ARG A 617 -20.39 -43.56 -2.93
CA ARG A 617 -19.69 -42.81 -4.00
C ARG A 617 -20.66 -41.87 -4.74
N LEU A 618 -21.87 -42.31 -5.05
CA LEU A 618 -22.89 -41.47 -5.71
C LEU A 618 -23.31 -40.31 -4.82
N LEU A 619 -23.51 -40.55 -3.52
CA LEU A 619 -23.79 -39.50 -2.53
C LEU A 619 -22.60 -38.52 -2.40
N ALA A 620 -21.36 -39.01 -2.40
CA ALA A 620 -20.17 -38.16 -2.37
C ALA A 620 -20.05 -37.27 -3.63
N VAL A 621 -20.35 -37.81 -4.82
CA VAL A 621 -20.40 -37.04 -6.07
C VAL A 621 -21.52 -36.00 -6.03
N GLY A 622 -22.71 -36.36 -5.55
CA GLY A 622 -23.81 -35.42 -5.35
C GLY A 622 -23.46 -34.30 -4.38
N GLY A 623 -22.89 -34.65 -3.23
CA GLY A 623 -22.43 -33.68 -2.23
C GLY A 623 -21.37 -32.73 -2.80
N ALA A 624 -20.36 -33.27 -3.50
CA ALA A 624 -19.36 -32.46 -4.20
C ALA A 624 -20.01 -31.55 -5.26
N GLY A 625 -21.04 -32.00 -5.97
CA GLY A 625 -21.79 -31.19 -6.93
C GLY A 625 -22.54 -30.03 -6.28
N LEU A 626 -23.20 -30.24 -5.13
CA LEU A 626 -23.83 -29.17 -4.35
C LEU A 626 -22.79 -28.14 -3.88
N LEU A 627 -21.67 -28.61 -3.33
CA LEU A 627 -20.58 -27.74 -2.89
C LEU A 627 -19.98 -26.96 -4.06
N LEU A 628 -19.83 -27.59 -5.24
CA LEU A 628 -19.38 -26.93 -6.47
C LEU A 628 -20.30 -25.75 -6.84
N LEU A 629 -21.61 -25.94 -6.80
CA LEU A 629 -22.57 -24.87 -7.10
C LEU A 629 -22.47 -23.71 -6.10
N LEU A 630 -22.31 -24.02 -4.81
CA LEU A 630 -22.09 -23.02 -3.78
C LEU A 630 -20.76 -22.28 -3.96
N THR A 631 -19.69 -22.99 -4.31
CA THR A 631 -18.38 -22.38 -4.61
C THR A 631 -18.49 -21.45 -5.82
N VAL A 632 -19.13 -21.87 -6.92
CA VAL A 632 -19.38 -20.99 -8.08
C VAL A 632 -20.16 -19.74 -7.68
N ARG A 633 -21.20 -19.88 -6.86
CA ARG A 633 -21.99 -18.75 -6.37
C ARG A 633 -21.15 -17.76 -5.57
N PHE A 634 -20.35 -18.23 -4.61
CA PHE A 634 -19.50 -17.34 -3.80
C PHE A 634 -18.38 -16.71 -4.60
N THR A 635 -17.78 -17.46 -5.52
CA THR A 635 -16.78 -16.93 -6.45
C THR A 635 -17.39 -15.84 -7.33
N TYR A 636 -18.60 -16.05 -7.83
CA TYR A 636 -19.31 -15.05 -8.62
C TYR A 636 -19.63 -13.80 -7.80
N MET A 637 -20.17 -13.97 -6.59
CA MET A 637 -20.44 -12.86 -5.68
C MET A 637 -19.17 -12.05 -5.40
N LEU A 638 -18.08 -12.69 -4.98
CA LEU A 638 -16.81 -12.03 -4.65
C LEU A 638 -16.22 -11.25 -5.83
N ASN A 639 -16.28 -11.79 -7.05
CA ASN A 639 -15.54 -11.24 -8.19
C ASN A 639 -16.36 -10.29 -9.07
N TYR A 640 -17.70 -10.35 -9.02
CA TYR A 640 -18.57 -9.60 -9.95
C TYR A 640 -19.72 -8.85 -9.30
N VAL A 641 -20.07 -9.15 -8.04
CA VAL A 641 -21.16 -8.46 -7.34
C VAL A 641 -20.60 -7.58 -6.23
N ASN A 642 -19.74 -8.13 -5.37
CA ASN A 642 -19.15 -7.48 -4.20
C ASN A 642 -17.68 -7.08 -4.45
N TYR A 643 -17.26 -6.93 -5.70
CA TYR A 643 -15.84 -6.84 -6.08
C TYR A 643 -15.12 -5.61 -5.51
N ASP A 644 -15.88 -4.56 -5.19
CA ASP A 644 -15.43 -3.31 -4.60
C ASP A 644 -15.99 -3.10 -3.17
N LEU A 645 -16.72 -4.06 -2.60
CA LEU A 645 -17.41 -3.94 -1.31
C LEU A 645 -16.61 -4.57 -0.16
N VAL A 646 -16.66 -3.92 1.01
CA VAL A 646 -15.96 -4.33 2.25
C VAL A 646 -16.55 -5.55 2.95
N THR A 647 -17.69 -6.05 2.48
CA THR A 647 -18.41 -7.18 3.08
C THR A 647 -17.71 -8.52 2.89
N GLU A 648 -16.61 -8.58 2.14
CA GLU A 648 -15.84 -9.79 1.87
C GLU A 648 -14.55 -9.84 2.70
N TYR A 649 -14.27 -10.97 3.37
CA TYR A 649 -13.06 -11.16 4.17
C TYR A 649 -11.78 -11.46 3.36
N LEU A 650 -11.90 -11.73 2.06
CA LEU A 650 -10.73 -11.89 1.17
C LEU A 650 -10.09 -10.56 0.77
N VAL A 651 -10.57 -9.48 1.34
CA VAL A 651 -10.17 -8.11 1.06
C VAL A 651 -9.40 -7.54 2.25
N TYR A 652 -8.39 -6.71 2.00
CA TYR A 652 -7.66 -5.96 3.03
C TYR A 652 -7.23 -4.60 2.47
N ALA A 653 -7.37 -3.53 3.25
CA ALA A 653 -7.11 -2.14 2.83
C ALA A 653 -7.70 -1.84 1.43
N HIS A 654 -9.00 -2.06 1.29
CA HIS A 654 -9.67 -2.01 -0.01
C HIS A 654 -9.90 -0.58 -0.48
N GLY A 655 -9.64 -0.28 -1.75
CA GLY A 655 -10.07 0.99 -2.32
C GLY A 655 -11.59 1.01 -2.43
N SER A 656 -12.23 2.08 -1.98
CA SER A 656 -13.69 2.20 -2.07
C SER A 656 -14.15 2.57 -3.50
N PRO A 657 -15.41 2.29 -3.86
CA PRO A 657 -16.01 2.76 -5.12
C PRO A 657 -16.04 4.29 -5.23
N ASP A 658 -16.02 5.00 -4.09
CA ASP A 658 -16.11 6.45 -4.03
C ASP A 658 -14.89 7.13 -4.65
N ILE A 659 -13.74 6.46 -4.68
CA ILE A 659 -12.54 6.95 -5.38
C ILE A 659 -12.84 7.19 -6.86
N LYS A 660 -13.46 6.23 -7.54
CA LYS A 660 -13.83 6.40 -8.95
C LYS A 660 -14.93 7.44 -9.15
N ARG A 661 -15.82 7.60 -8.17
CA ARG A 661 -16.84 8.67 -8.20
C ARG A 661 -16.21 10.05 -8.08
N ALA A 662 -15.28 10.24 -7.15
CA ALA A 662 -14.53 11.47 -6.99
C ALA A 662 -13.70 11.79 -8.25
N LEU A 663 -12.98 10.81 -8.79
CA LEU A 663 -12.21 11.00 -10.04
C LEU A 663 -13.10 11.36 -11.23
N ASN A 664 -14.27 10.72 -11.38
CA ASN A 664 -15.22 11.08 -12.44
C ASN A 664 -15.77 12.51 -12.26
N GLU A 665 -15.95 12.96 -11.02
CA GLU A 665 -16.36 14.35 -10.74
C GLU A 665 -15.23 15.33 -11.10
N ILE A 666 -13.99 15.04 -10.74
CA ILE A 666 -12.82 15.86 -11.11
C ILE A 666 -12.67 15.90 -12.63
N ASP A 667 -12.79 14.77 -13.32
CA ASP A 667 -12.76 14.68 -14.78
C ASP A 667 -13.85 15.56 -15.41
N LEU A 668 -15.08 15.51 -14.88
CA LEU A 668 -16.19 16.34 -15.36
C LEU A 668 -15.94 17.84 -15.14
N ILE A 669 -15.38 18.22 -13.99
CA ILE A 669 -15.01 19.61 -13.69
C ILE A 669 -13.91 20.06 -14.66
N SER A 670 -12.88 19.23 -14.84
CA SER A 670 -11.75 19.52 -15.71
C SER A 670 -12.19 19.70 -17.16
N GLU A 671 -13.01 18.79 -17.69
CA GLU A 671 -13.53 18.86 -19.06
C GLU A 671 -14.35 20.12 -19.33
N ARG A 672 -15.09 20.62 -18.33
CA ARG A 672 -15.95 21.80 -18.45
C ARG A 672 -15.24 23.13 -18.25
N THR A 673 -14.02 23.12 -17.70
CA THR A 673 -13.31 24.35 -17.30
C THR A 673 -12.04 24.55 -18.13
N VAL A 674 -11.10 23.62 -18.04
CA VAL A 674 -9.75 23.73 -18.64
C VAL A 674 -9.49 22.69 -19.74
N GLY A 675 -10.42 21.75 -19.94
CA GLY A 675 -10.35 20.68 -20.92
C GLY A 675 -9.43 19.52 -20.52
N ALA A 676 -9.77 18.31 -20.96
CA ALA A 676 -9.06 17.08 -20.63
C ALA A 676 -8.82 16.96 -19.10
N ARG A 677 -7.65 16.49 -18.66
CA ARG A 677 -7.26 16.38 -17.24
C ARG A 677 -6.27 17.47 -16.80
N ASN A 678 -6.36 18.65 -17.41
CA ASN A 678 -5.44 19.75 -17.14
C ASN A 678 -5.75 20.51 -15.84
N ILE A 679 -6.81 20.15 -15.12
CA ILE A 679 -7.12 20.77 -13.83
C ILE A 679 -6.00 20.52 -12.82
N THR A 680 -5.66 21.54 -12.06
CA THR A 680 -4.75 21.41 -10.93
C THR A 680 -5.50 20.76 -9.76
N VAL A 681 -5.02 19.61 -9.30
CA VAL A 681 -5.53 18.90 -8.12
C VAL A 681 -4.42 18.87 -7.07
N ALA A 682 -4.66 19.51 -5.92
CA ALA A 682 -3.75 19.43 -4.78
C ALA A 682 -4.14 18.23 -3.90
N TYR A 683 -3.18 17.40 -3.45
CA TYR A 683 -3.45 16.26 -2.56
C TYR A 683 -2.34 16.01 -1.53
N ASP A 684 -2.71 15.42 -0.39
CA ASP A 684 -1.84 15.16 0.76
C ASP A 684 -1.27 13.74 0.84
N ASP A 685 -0.42 13.51 1.85
CA ASP A 685 0.21 12.21 2.14
C ASP A 685 -0.78 11.17 2.70
N ASP A 686 -1.80 11.58 3.45
CA ASP A 686 -2.79 10.67 4.05
C ASP A 686 -3.80 10.11 3.02
N SER A 687 -4.14 10.87 1.99
CA SER A 687 -5.00 10.42 0.87
C SER A 687 -4.22 9.78 -0.29
N SER A 688 -2.88 9.81 -0.23
CA SER A 688 -2.00 9.42 -1.33
C SER A 688 -2.18 7.99 -1.84
N TRP A 689 -2.55 7.03 -1.01
CA TRP A 689 -2.71 5.65 -1.44
C TRP A 689 -4.18 5.24 -1.29
N PRO A 690 -4.92 5.02 -2.39
CA PRO A 690 -4.43 4.72 -3.74
C PRO A 690 -4.43 5.89 -4.75
N LEU A 691 -4.72 7.13 -4.33
CA LEU A 691 -4.90 8.25 -5.26
C LEU A 691 -3.67 8.58 -6.11
N SER A 692 -2.46 8.35 -5.62
CA SER A 692 -1.19 8.59 -6.34
C SER A 692 -1.14 7.86 -7.68
N TRP A 693 -1.71 6.65 -7.76
CA TRP A 693 -1.86 5.96 -9.04
C TRP A 693 -2.69 6.80 -10.00
N TYR A 694 -3.83 7.33 -9.56
CA TYR A 694 -4.74 8.11 -10.40
C TYR A 694 -4.25 9.53 -10.68
N MET A 695 -3.58 10.17 -9.72
CA MET A 695 -3.05 11.54 -9.85
C MET A 695 -2.00 11.66 -10.95
N ARG A 696 -1.31 10.57 -11.32
CA ARG A 696 -0.40 10.53 -12.49
C ARG A 696 -1.07 10.96 -13.80
N GLN A 697 -2.40 10.84 -13.89
CA GLN A 697 -3.18 11.16 -15.08
C GLN A 697 -3.51 12.65 -15.20
N TYR A 698 -3.20 13.44 -14.16
CA TYR A 698 -3.41 14.88 -14.09
C TYR A 698 -2.04 15.58 -14.15
N PRO A 699 -1.66 16.16 -15.31
CA PRO A 699 -0.32 16.75 -15.49
C PRO A 699 0.02 17.87 -14.49
N ASN A 700 -1.01 18.56 -14.00
CA ASN A 700 -0.89 19.68 -13.08
C ASN A 700 -1.20 19.29 -11.61
N ALA A 701 -1.26 18.00 -11.27
CA ALA A 701 -1.44 17.57 -9.88
C ALA A 701 -0.27 18.06 -8.99
N ARG A 702 -0.59 18.51 -7.78
CA ARG A 702 0.36 19.05 -6.80
C ARG A 702 0.28 18.23 -5.51
N PHE A 703 1.36 17.53 -5.19
CA PHE A 703 1.50 16.83 -3.91
C PHE A 703 2.04 17.81 -2.85
N TYR A 704 1.27 18.08 -1.79
CA TYR A 704 1.68 19.01 -0.72
C TYR A 704 2.04 18.32 0.60
N GLY A 705 1.91 16.99 0.68
CA GLY A 705 2.23 16.23 1.88
C GLY A 705 1.44 16.71 3.10
N ASP A 706 2.11 16.90 4.22
CA ASP A 706 1.51 17.36 5.48
C ASP A 706 1.68 18.87 5.75
N ASN A 707 2.16 19.62 4.74
CA ASN A 707 2.48 21.06 4.83
C ASN A 707 1.67 21.86 3.81
N PRO A 708 0.40 22.21 4.10
CA PRO A 708 -0.39 23.03 3.20
C PRO A 708 0.16 24.45 3.10
N THR A 709 0.31 24.95 1.88
CA THR A 709 0.70 26.34 1.59
C THR A 709 -0.43 27.06 0.87
N SER A 710 -0.50 28.38 0.99
CA SER A 710 -1.51 29.21 0.32
C SER A 710 -1.51 28.99 -1.20
N GLU A 711 -0.33 28.75 -1.80
CA GLU A 711 -0.20 28.43 -3.22
C GLU A 711 -0.78 27.05 -3.58
N ALA A 712 -0.51 26.03 -2.75
CA ALA A 712 -1.08 24.69 -2.96
C ALA A 712 -2.60 24.70 -2.78
N MET A 713 -3.09 25.44 -1.78
CA MET A 713 -4.51 25.54 -1.44
C MET A 713 -5.31 26.40 -2.43
N ALA A 714 -4.65 27.19 -3.29
CA ALA A 714 -5.31 27.92 -4.38
C ALA A 714 -5.76 27.02 -5.55
N ALA A 715 -5.43 25.72 -5.52
CA ALA A 715 -5.84 24.76 -6.53
C ALA A 715 -7.38 24.69 -6.67
N PRO A 716 -7.92 24.57 -7.90
CA PRO A 716 -9.34 24.32 -8.16
C PRO A 716 -9.97 23.21 -7.32
N VAL A 717 -9.21 22.13 -7.12
CA VAL A 717 -9.61 20.97 -6.33
C VAL A 717 -8.50 20.68 -5.31
N VAL A 718 -8.89 20.57 -4.04
CA VAL A 718 -8.01 20.17 -2.94
C VAL A 718 -8.54 18.88 -2.32
N ILE A 719 -7.70 17.86 -2.21
CA ILE A 719 -8.00 16.57 -1.59
C ILE A 719 -7.19 16.44 -0.31
N VAL A 720 -7.85 16.16 0.80
CA VAL A 720 -7.22 16.05 2.12
C VAL A 720 -7.72 14.82 2.86
N GLY A 721 -6.82 14.12 3.56
CA GLY A 721 -7.14 13.04 4.49
C GLY A 721 -7.27 13.51 5.95
N PRO A 722 -7.94 12.72 6.82
CA PRO A 722 -8.24 13.08 8.20
C PRO A 722 -7.06 13.57 9.02
N LYS A 723 -5.84 13.09 8.76
CA LYS A 723 -4.64 13.53 9.48
C LYS A 723 -4.31 15.01 9.27
N ASN A 724 -4.73 15.60 8.16
CA ASN A 724 -4.37 16.96 7.76
C ASN A 724 -5.57 17.91 7.72
N TYR A 725 -6.75 17.50 8.20
CA TYR A 725 -7.96 18.35 8.24
C TYR A 725 -7.71 19.68 8.95
N ASP A 726 -7.18 19.64 10.17
CA ASP A 726 -6.95 20.85 10.97
C ASP A 726 -5.95 21.82 10.33
N LYS A 727 -5.05 21.30 9.48
CA LYS A 727 -4.06 22.10 8.75
C LYS A 727 -4.64 22.70 7.46
N VAL A 728 -5.55 22.00 6.78
CA VAL A 728 -6.08 22.39 5.46
C VAL A 728 -7.36 23.21 5.56
N HIS A 729 -8.27 22.85 6.46
CA HIS A 729 -9.58 23.54 6.62
C HIS A 729 -9.44 25.06 6.76
N PRO A 730 -8.47 25.60 7.54
CA PRO A 730 -8.28 27.05 7.64
C PRO A 730 -8.04 27.77 6.31
N TYR A 731 -7.57 27.08 5.26
CA TYR A 731 -7.31 27.66 3.95
C TYR A 731 -8.49 27.56 2.98
N VAL A 732 -9.35 26.54 3.12
CA VAL A 732 -10.37 26.21 2.11
C VAL A 732 -11.81 26.46 2.56
N GLU A 733 -12.08 26.51 3.87
CA GLU A 733 -13.44 26.51 4.42
C GLU A 733 -14.32 27.67 3.92
N ARG A 734 -13.74 28.85 3.69
CA ARG A 734 -14.47 30.04 3.21
C ARG A 734 -14.84 29.93 1.72
N ASP A 735 -13.92 29.47 0.88
CA ASP A 735 -13.99 29.67 -0.58
C ASP A 735 -14.32 28.38 -1.37
N TYR A 736 -14.46 27.24 -0.69
CA TYR A 736 -14.67 25.93 -1.31
C TYR A 736 -15.97 25.25 -0.86
N ILE A 737 -16.42 24.26 -1.63
CA ILE A 737 -17.51 23.33 -1.32
C ILE A 737 -16.89 21.99 -0.93
N ARG A 738 -17.23 21.50 0.27
CA ARG A 738 -16.76 20.21 0.79
C ARG A 738 -17.61 19.04 0.30
N ARG A 739 -16.94 17.95 -0.08
CA ARG A 739 -17.53 16.62 -0.28
C ARG A 739 -16.69 15.57 0.45
N THR A 740 -17.34 14.62 1.12
CA THR A 740 -16.66 13.55 1.86
C THR A 740 -16.84 12.22 1.15
N TYR A 741 -15.75 11.50 0.95
CA TYR A 741 -15.69 10.22 0.24
C TYR A 741 -14.92 9.20 1.07
N ARG A 742 -15.20 7.91 0.87
CA ARG A 742 -14.42 6.83 1.49
C ARG A 742 -13.16 6.60 0.65
N LEU A 743 -11.97 6.61 1.27
CA LEU A 743 -10.73 6.25 0.60
C LEU A 743 -10.54 4.74 0.66
N VAL A 744 -10.30 4.23 1.86
CA VAL A 744 -9.99 2.83 2.14
C VAL A 744 -10.91 2.28 3.21
N TRP A 745 -11.27 1.00 3.13
CA TRP A 745 -12.10 0.33 4.13
C TRP A 745 -11.67 -1.12 4.35
N TRP A 746 -11.87 -1.61 5.58
CA TRP A 746 -11.46 -2.93 6.05
C TRP A 746 -12.66 -3.78 6.46
N PRO A 747 -12.62 -5.11 6.23
CA PRO A 747 -13.70 -6.00 6.66
C PRO A 747 -13.98 -5.93 8.16
N ASP A 748 -15.15 -6.42 8.54
CA ASP A 748 -15.58 -6.48 9.93
C ASP A 748 -14.66 -7.41 10.72
N GLN A 749 -14.17 -6.98 11.88
CA GLN A 749 -13.20 -7.75 12.67
C GLN A 749 -13.87 -8.56 13.80
N GLY A 750 -15.18 -8.84 13.70
CA GLY A 750 -15.94 -9.54 14.74
C GLY A 750 -15.45 -10.96 15.09
N TYR A 751 -14.59 -11.55 14.26
CA TYR A 751 -13.94 -12.85 14.51
C TYR A 751 -12.77 -12.77 15.51
N PHE A 752 -12.26 -11.59 15.84
CA PHE A 752 -11.25 -11.45 16.89
C PHE A 752 -11.78 -11.89 18.26
N GLY A 753 -10.88 -12.42 19.09
CA GLY A 753 -11.21 -12.82 20.46
C GLY A 753 -12.22 -13.97 20.59
N LEU A 754 -12.29 -14.89 19.60
CA LEU A 754 -13.08 -16.12 19.75
C LEU A 754 -12.51 -17.00 20.87
N THR A 755 -13.28 -17.14 21.95
CA THR A 755 -13.05 -18.11 23.02
C THR A 755 -13.91 -19.36 22.79
N PRO A 756 -13.52 -20.54 23.33
CA PRO A 756 -14.37 -21.74 23.26
C PRO A 756 -15.79 -21.48 23.78
N GLN A 757 -15.95 -20.72 24.86
CA GLN A 757 -17.24 -20.36 25.44
C GLN A 757 -18.07 -19.50 24.48
N ARG A 758 -17.48 -18.48 23.85
CA ARG A 758 -18.16 -17.66 22.83
C ARG A 758 -18.55 -18.49 21.63
N PHE A 759 -17.69 -19.39 21.18
CA PHE A 759 -17.96 -20.28 20.06
C PHE A 759 -19.14 -21.22 20.34
N PHE A 760 -19.11 -21.97 21.45
CA PHE A 760 -20.18 -22.91 21.79
C PHE A 760 -21.50 -22.21 22.14
N SER A 761 -21.46 -21.08 22.85
CA SER A 761 -22.67 -20.30 23.13
C SER A 761 -23.30 -19.74 21.85
N THR A 762 -22.48 -19.33 20.88
CA THR A 762 -22.94 -18.88 19.57
C THR A 762 -23.63 -20.00 18.80
N LEU A 763 -23.11 -21.24 18.83
CA LEU A 763 -23.73 -22.39 18.16
C LEU A 763 -25.11 -22.76 18.73
N VAL A 764 -25.37 -22.47 20.01
CA VAL A 764 -26.64 -22.76 20.68
C VAL A 764 -27.65 -21.61 20.49
N ASP A 765 -27.17 -20.38 20.39
CA ASP A 765 -27.98 -19.18 20.22
C ASP A 765 -28.47 -19.05 18.76
N ARG A 766 -29.80 -19.17 18.58
CA ARG A 766 -30.44 -19.16 17.25
C ARG A 766 -30.26 -17.85 16.52
N GLU A 767 -30.33 -16.72 17.22
CA GLU A 767 -30.27 -15.42 16.60
C GLU A 767 -28.84 -15.15 16.11
N LYS A 768 -27.84 -15.48 16.93
CA LYS A 768 -26.43 -15.38 16.53
C LYS A 768 -26.09 -16.33 15.37
N MET A 769 -26.61 -17.56 15.37
CA MET A 769 -26.44 -18.48 14.24
C MET A 769 -27.10 -17.98 12.96
N ARG A 770 -28.30 -17.39 13.05
CA ARG A 770 -28.96 -16.75 11.90
C ARG A 770 -28.09 -15.63 11.33
N ARG A 771 -27.52 -14.77 12.18
CA ARG A 771 -26.61 -13.70 11.75
C ARG A 771 -25.35 -14.24 11.06
N ILE A 772 -24.74 -15.30 11.60
CA ILE A 772 -23.60 -15.97 10.94
C ILE A 772 -24.02 -16.53 9.59
N PHE A 773 -25.20 -17.17 9.50
CA PHE A 773 -25.72 -17.68 8.24
C PHE A 773 -25.91 -16.56 7.21
N ASP A 774 -26.45 -15.41 7.62
CA ASP A 774 -26.65 -14.26 6.75
C ASP A 774 -25.32 -13.67 6.24
N ILE A 775 -24.28 -13.63 7.08
CA ILE A 775 -22.93 -13.23 6.67
C ILE A 775 -22.31 -14.27 5.72
N VAL A 776 -22.34 -15.55 6.09
CA VAL A 776 -21.68 -16.65 5.36
C VAL A 776 -22.33 -16.91 4.00
N PHE A 777 -23.66 -16.80 3.87
CA PHE A 777 -24.35 -17.08 2.62
C PHE A 777 -24.71 -15.82 1.82
N TYR A 778 -24.99 -14.69 2.47
CA TYR A 778 -25.49 -13.51 1.79
C TYR A 778 -24.60 -12.27 1.95
N ARG A 779 -23.54 -12.34 2.78
CA ARG A 779 -22.65 -11.20 3.09
C ARG A 779 -23.41 -10.01 3.69
N ARG A 780 -24.55 -10.28 4.34
CA ARG A 780 -25.38 -9.27 4.98
C ARG A 780 -24.99 -9.12 6.43
N TYR A 781 -24.69 -7.89 6.82
CA TYR A 781 -24.35 -7.52 8.18
C TYR A 781 -25.54 -6.82 8.82
N ALA A 782 -25.87 -7.20 10.05
CA ALA A 782 -26.88 -6.51 10.84
C ALA A 782 -26.34 -5.17 11.34
N ASP A 783 -27.21 -4.18 11.48
CA ASP A 783 -26.87 -2.92 12.11
C ASP A 783 -26.57 -3.11 13.60
N GLY A 784 -25.62 -2.30 14.12
CA GLY A 784 -25.15 -2.42 15.50
C GLY A 784 -26.17 -1.95 16.54
N GLU A 785 -26.99 -0.96 16.19
CA GLU A 785 -28.01 -0.37 17.08
C GLU A 785 -29.36 -1.06 16.91
N ASN A 786 -29.72 -1.41 15.67
CA ASN A 786 -30.95 -2.13 15.35
C ASN A 786 -30.68 -3.44 14.60
N PRO A 787 -30.56 -4.58 15.32
CA PRO A 787 -30.27 -5.87 14.71
C PRO A 787 -31.30 -6.38 13.70
N ALA A 788 -32.50 -5.77 13.64
CA ALA A 788 -33.54 -6.11 12.67
C ALA A 788 -33.32 -5.44 11.30
N LYS A 789 -32.40 -4.47 11.19
CA LYS A 789 -32.05 -3.77 9.95
C LYS A 789 -30.70 -4.24 9.40
N GLU A 790 -30.58 -4.23 8.09
CA GLU A 790 -29.30 -4.40 7.40
C GLU A 790 -28.44 -3.14 7.59
N ARG A 791 -27.14 -3.33 7.79
CA ARG A 791 -26.19 -2.25 8.06
C ARG A 791 -26.01 -1.36 6.84
N ASP A 792 -26.06 -0.05 7.07
CA ASP A 792 -25.71 0.93 6.04
C ASP A 792 -24.20 0.93 5.79
N LEU A 793 -23.79 0.60 4.57
CA LEU A 793 -22.37 0.58 4.16
C LEU A 793 -21.74 1.97 4.14
N THR A 794 -22.54 3.06 4.07
CA THR A 794 -22.04 4.43 4.23
C THR A 794 -21.60 4.72 5.66
N GLN A 795 -22.04 3.93 6.63
CA GLN A 795 -21.69 4.02 8.05
C GLN A 795 -20.77 2.87 8.50
N TRP A 796 -20.00 2.29 7.58
CA TRP A 796 -19.03 1.26 7.93
C TRP A 796 -17.94 1.83 8.88
N PRO A 797 -17.63 1.18 10.01
CA PRO A 797 -16.82 1.77 11.08
C PRO A 797 -15.33 1.71 10.76
N ASN A 798 -14.89 0.64 10.09
CA ASN A 798 -13.49 0.41 9.78
C ASN A 798 -13.18 1.00 8.41
N ARG A 799 -13.05 2.31 8.35
CA ARG A 799 -12.77 3.04 7.11
C ARG A 799 -11.86 4.24 7.36
N HIS A 800 -11.25 4.67 6.28
CA HIS A 800 -10.46 5.87 6.15
C HIS A 800 -11.12 6.70 5.05
N ASP A 801 -11.54 7.91 5.41
CA ASP A 801 -12.26 8.83 4.54
C ASP A 801 -11.30 9.88 3.97
N PHE A 802 -11.72 10.62 2.95
CA PHE A 802 -11.03 11.81 2.48
C PHE A 802 -12.07 12.88 2.11
N GLU A 803 -11.66 14.13 2.18
CA GLU A 803 -12.47 15.25 1.73
C GLU A 803 -11.94 15.77 0.40
N MET A 804 -12.86 16.04 -0.53
CA MET A 804 -12.61 16.76 -1.76
C MET A 804 -13.28 18.13 -1.67
N TRP A 805 -12.48 19.17 -1.79
CA TRP A 805 -12.89 20.56 -1.76
C TRP A 805 -12.83 21.12 -3.18
N VAL A 806 -13.93 21.66 -3.67
CA VAL A 806 -14.03 22.29 -5.00
C VAL A 806 -14.27 23.78 -4.83
N ARG A 807 -13.46 24.62 -5.49
CA ARG A 807 -13.56 26.08 -5.34
C ARG A 807 -14.91 26.59 -5.85
N LYS A 808 -15.56 27.49 -5.09
CA LYS A 808 -16.95 27.94 -5.36
C LYS A 808 -17.11 28.60 -6.73
N ASP A 809 -16.19 29.45 -7.14
CA ASP A 809 -16.18 30.12 -8.46
C ASP A 809 -16.15 29.15 -9.65
N ILE A 810 -15.58 27.95 -9.45
CA ILE A 810 -15.54 26.88 -10.45
C ILE A 810 -16.81 26.03 -10.37
N ALA A 811 -17.27 25.72 -9.16
CA ALA A 811 -18.53 25.01 -8.96
C ALA A 811 -19.71 25.74 -9.61
N ASP A 812 -19.77 27.08 -9.50
CA ASP A 812 -20.85 27.91 -10.07
C ASP A 812 -20.89 27.90 -11.61
N GLN A 813 -19.78 27.56 -12.28
CA GLN A 813 -19.74 27.41 -13.74
C GLN A 813 -20.42 26.12 -14.22
N ILE A 814 -20.70 25.18 -13.29
CA ILE A 814 -21.22 23.85 -13.59
C ILE A 814 -22.63 23.77 -13.00
N TRP A 815 -23.65 23.85 -13.85
CA TRP A 815 -25.07 23.89 -13.49
C TRP A 815 -25.53 22.87 -12.42
N ASN A 816 -24.91 21.69 -12.35
CA ASN A 816 -25.24 20.64 -11.37
C ASN A 816 -24.57 20.82 -9.99
N LEU A 817 -23.72 21.83 -9.83
CA LEU A 817 -22.99 22.18 -8.61
C LEU A 817 -23.46 23.51 -7.98
N ASN A 818 -24.47 24.16 -8.57
CA ASN A 818 -24.93 25.51 -8.22
C ASN A 818 -25.16 25.74 -6.73
N VAL A 819 -24.44 26.72 -6.18
CA VAL A 819 -24.95 27.60 -5.14
C VAL A 819 -25.01 29.02 -5.75
N THR A 820 -25.93 29.83 -5.25
CA THR A 820 -26.31 31.18 -5.72
C THR A 820 -25.13 32.03 -6.24
N PRO A 821 -25.28 32.74 -7.38
CA PRO A 821 -24.21 33.60 -7.88
C PRO A 821 -23.82 34.65 -6.85
N LEU A 822 -22.54 34.70 -6.52
CA LEU A 822 -21.91 35.79 -5.75
C LEU A 822 -22.02 37.06 -6.58
N VAL A 823 -22.91 37.97 -6.20
CA VAL A 823 -22.72 39.39 -6.51
C VAL A 823 -21.42 39.77 -5.82
N THR A 824 -20.39 40.13 -6.58
CA THR A 824 -19.07 40.45 -6.03
C THR A 824 -19.18 41.73 -5.19
N GLU A 825 -19.14 41.57 -3.86
CA GLU A 825 -19.11 42.66 -2.87
C GLU A 825 -18.09 43.76 -3.22
N ALA A 826 -17.01 43.39 -3.92
CA ALA A 826 -16.00 44.29 -4.45
C ALA A 826 -16.55 45.42 -5.34
N SER A 827 -17.57 45.15 -6.16
CA SER A 827 -18.17 46.16 -7.05
C SER A 827 -18.95 47.23 -6.28
N VAL A 828 -19.71 46.81 -5.27
CA VAL A 828 -20.49 47.69 -4.39
C VAL A 828 -19.57 48.55 -3.53
N GLN A 829 -18.49 47.97 -3.01
CA GLN A 829 -17.58 48.70 -2.12
C GLN A 829 -16.77 49.77 -2.86
N GLU A 830 -16.30 49.53 -4.08
CA GLU A 830 -15.63 50.57 -4.88
C GLU A 830 -16.58 51.73 -5.24
N GLU A 831 -17.86 51.45 -5.51
CA GLU A 831 -18.85 52.49 -5.72
C GLU A 831 -19.08 53.32 -4.45
N MET A 832 -19.17 52.67 -3.29
CA MET A 832 -19.24 53.36 -1.99
C MET A 832 -17.99 54.19 -1.68
N VAL A 833 -16.80 53.70 -2.01
CA VAL A 833 -15.54 54.45 -1.83
C VAL A 833 -15.55 55.69 -2.70
N ARG A 834 -15.91 55.59 -3.98
CA ARG A 834 -16.04 56.77 -4.86
C ARG A 834 -17.05 57.79 -4.33
N ALA A 835 -18.21 57.33 -3.86
CA ALA A 835 -19.25 58.19 -3.33
C ALA A 835 -18.84 58.93 -2.04
N ARG A 836 -17.91 58.37 -1.27
CA ARG A 836 -17.41 58.92 0.01
C ARG A 836 -15.99 59.48 -0.10
N THR A 837 -15.46 59.65 -1.31
CA THR A 837 -14.14 60.24 -1.52
C THR A 837 -14.22 61.76 -1.32
N VAL A 838 -13.35 62.29 -0.47
CA VAL A 838 -13.20 63.73 -0.20
C VAL A 838 -11.81 64.19 -0.65
N ASP A 839 -11.73 65.39 -1.23
CA ASP A 839 -10.45 65.99 -1.61
C ASP A 839 -9.88 66.77 -0.42
N VAL A 840 -8.73 66.33 0.10
CA VAL A 840 -8.15 66.84 1.34
C VAL A 840 -6.67 67.12 1.10
N ALA A 841 -6.26 68.36 1.28
CA ALA A 841 -4.86 68.75 1.17
C ALA A 841 -4.12 68.57 2.51
N ALA A 842 -2.88 68.10 2.43
CA ALA A 842 -1.95 68.07 3.54
C ALA A 842 -1.69 69.49 4.06
N VAL A 843 -1.66 69.64 5.38
CA VAL A 843 -1.33 70.88 6.08
C VAL A 843 0.18 71.08 6.23
N ALA A 844 0.97 70.01 6.11
CA ALA A 844 2.42 70.03 6.07
C ALA A 844 2.96 68.88 5.22
N SER A 845 4.11 69.07 4.61
CA SER A 845 4.83 68.03 3.86
C SER A 845 6.32 68.16 4.16
N TYR A 846 6.91 67.09 4.64
CA TYR A 846 8.33 66.99 4.98
C TYR A 846 9.03 66.20 3.88
N SER A 847 9.82 66.91 3.08
CA SER A 847 10.57 66.41 1.92
C SER A 847 11.86 67.20 1.77
N GLY A 848 12.89 66.61 1.16
CA GLY A 848 14.21 67.23 1.01
C GLY A 848 15.27 66.61 1.91
N GLN A 849 16.42 67.28 2.06
CA GLN A 849 17.55 66.77 2.85
C GLN A 849 17.20 66.71 4.34
N MET A 850 17.27 65.51 4.90
CA MET A 850 17.09 65.22 6.32
C MET A 850 18.41 64.65 6.85
N GLY A 851 19.22 65.51 7.48
CA GLY A 851 20.60 65.20 7.84
C GLY A 851 21.49 65.09 6.60
N SER A 852 22.08 63.91 6.38
CA SER A 852 23.06 63.69 5.30
C SER A 852 22.44 63.40 3.93
N LEU A 853 21.21 62.86 3.88
CA LEU A 853 20.54 62.40 2.66
C LEU A 853 19.08 62.86 2.62
N PRO A 854 18.46 63.02 1.44
CA PRO A 854 17.01 63.10 1.36
C PRO A 854 16.35 61.79 1.77
N LEU A 855 15.08 61.84 2.21
CA LEU A 855 14.30 60.63 2.45
C LEU A 855 14.26 59.76 1.18
N SER A 856 14.32 58.45 1.36
CA SER A 856 14.32 57.45 0.30
C SER A 856 13.37 56.32 0.70
N THR A 857 12.19 56.27 0.07
CA THR A 857 11.13 55.29 0.35
C THR A 857 10.78 55.17 1.84
N PRO A 858 10.34 56.25 2.51
CA PRO A 858 9.88 56.16 3.90
C PRO A 858 8.67 55.21 4.00
N ARG A 859 8.77 54.15 4.81
CA ARG A 859 7.72 53.10 4.92
C ARG A 859 6.91 53.16 6.20
N ALA A 860 7.42 53.77 7.26
CA ALA A 860 6.67 53.95 8.49
C ALA A 860 6.97 55.29 9.14
N VAL A 861 6.02 55.74 9.93
CA VAL A 861 6.11 56.95 10.75
C VAL A 861 5.43 56.66 12.08
N ALA A 862 5.96 57.21 13.17
CA ALA A 862 5.37 57.19 14.50
C ALA A 862 5.51 58.57 15.15
N VAL A 863 4.66 58.85 16.13
CA VAL A 863 4.63 60.12 16.87
C VAL A 863 5.09 59.87 18.29
N GLY A 864 6.11 60.61 18.73
CA GLY A 864 6.62 60.56 20.10
C GLY A 864 5.74 61.33 21.09
N PRO A 865 5.98 61.16 22.40
CA PRO A 865 5.14 61.75 23.46
C PRO A 865 5.10 63.29 23.47
N GLU A 866 6.12 63.94 22.89
CA GLU A 866 6.19 65.41 22.75
C GLU A 866 5.81 65.89 21.33
N GLY A 867 5.29 65.00 20.47
CA GLY A 867 4.92 65.31 19.08
C GLY A 867 6.05 65.20 18.06
N SER A 868 7.21 64.66 18.46
CA SER A 868 8.31 64.37 17.52
C SER A 868 7.88 63.32 16.50
N LEU A 869 8.35 63.45 15.25
CA LEU A 869 8.05 62.51 14.18
C LEU A 869 9.23 61.57 13.98
N VAL A 870 9.02 60.28 14.19
CA VAL A 870 10.04 59.24 13.99
C VAL A 870 9.71 58.49 12.71
N ILE A 871 10.59 58.58 11.72
CA ILE A 871 10.36 58.09 10.36
C ILE A 871 11.33 56.95 10.06
N ALA A 872 10.80 55.81 9.62
CA ALA A 872 11.59 54.71 9.06
C ALA A 872 11.92 55.01 7.60
N ASP A 873 13.12 55.53 7.37
CA ASP A 873 13.66 55.88 6.05
C ASP A 873 14.29 54.65 5.40
N SER A 874 13.43 53.70 5.01
CA SER A 874 13.80 52.32 4.72
C SER A 874 14.82 52.17 3.59
N GLY A 875 14.72 52.98 2.55
CA GLY A 875 15.62 52.93 1.39
C GLY A 875 17.03 53.38 1.72
N ASN A 876 17.19 54.19 2.76
CA ASN A 876 18.49 54.60 3.31
C ASN A 876 18.94 53.74 4.50
N ASN A 877 18.16 52.72 4.91
CA ASN A 877 18.43 51.84 6.05
C ASN A 877 18.67 52.60 7.37
N ARG A 878 17.85 53.63 7.63
CA ARG A 878 18.00 54.50 8.80
C ARG A 878 16.65 54.95 9.38
N ILE A 879 16.69 55.51 10.58
CA ILE A 879 15.59 56.22 11.22
C ILE A 879 15.92 57.71 11.27
N VAL A 880 14.95 58.54 10.91
CA VAL A 880 15.04 60.01 10.93
C VAL A 880 14.06 60.53 11.97
N VAL A 881 14.52 61.40 12.87
CA VAL A 881 13.70 62.01 13.91
C VAL A 881 13.56 63.51 13.65
N LEU A 882 12.32 64.00 13.63
CA LEU A 882 11.98 65.41 13.48
C LEU A 882 11.31 65.94 14.74
N ASP A 883 11.45 67.24 14.99
CA ASP A 883 10.70 67.94 16.02
C ASP A 883 9.22 68.12 15.62
N PRO A 884 8.33 68.57 16.52
CA PRO A 884 6.91 68.78 16.18
C PRO A 884 6.66 69.85 15.10
N ALA A 885 7.64 70.72 14.84
CA ALA A 885 7.58 71.69 13.74
C ALA A 885 8.06 71.09 12.41
N GLY A 886 8.63 69.88 12.42
CA GLY A 886 9.17 69.17 11.28
C GLY A 886 10.63 69.47 10.96
N ASN A 887 11.36 70.11 11.87
CA ASN A 887 12.80 70.32 11.72
C ASN A 887 13.55 69.03 12.05
N PHE A 888 14.62 68.76 11.32
CA PHE A 888 15.51 67.63 11.58
C PHE A 888 16.17 67.73 12.96
N LEU A 889 16.04 66.68 13.77
CA LEU A 889 16.73 66.56 15.06
C LEU A 889 18.00 65.73 14.91
N PHE A 890 17.86 64.45 14.54
CA PHE A 890 18.97 63.53 14.34
C PHE A 890 18.57 62.34 13.44
N GLU A 891 19.58 61.58 13.01
CA GLU A 891 19.42 60.32 12.29
C GLU A 891 20.23 59.23 12.99
N MET A 892 19.76 57.99 12.90
CA MET A 892 20.45 56.79 13.38
C MET A 892 20.23 55.63 12.41
N GLY A 893 21.19 54.73 12.28
CA GLY A 893 21.10 53.64 11.30
C GLY A 893 22.12 53.72 10.18
N SER A 894 22.55 52.56 9.71
CA SER A 894 23.21 52.35 8.43
C SER A 894 22.91 50.93 7.94
N LEU A 895 23.25 50.61 6.69
CA LEU A 895 23.00 49.28 6.13
C LEU A 895 23.84 48.22 6.87
N CYS A 896 23.17 47.18 7.38
CA CYS A 896 23.81 45.95 7.82
C CYS A 896 22.94 44.75 7.43
N ARG A 897 23.47 43.87 6.57
CA ARG A 897 22.85 42.58 6.25
C ARG A 897 23.55 41.49 7.05
N LEU A 898 22.84 40.87 7.99
CA LEU A 898 23.44 39.84 8.84
C LEU A 898 23.98 38.62 8.05
N SER A 899 23.43 38.35 6.85
CA SER A 899 23.92 37.31 5.94
C SER A 899 25.35 37.54 5.44
N ASP A 900 25.78 38.80 5.37
CA ASP A 900 27.06 39.21 4.80
C ASP A 900 28.17 39.25 5.87
N GLY A 901 27.80 39.05 7.15
CA GLY A 901 28.70 39.11 8.30
C GLY A 901 29.42 40.45 8.46
N GLU A 902 30.55 40.46 9.18
CA GLU A 902 31.39 41.65 9.35
C GLU A 902 31.92 42.20 8.02
N ALA A 903 32.14 41.33 7.03
CA ALA A 903 32.62 41.72 5.70
C ALA A 903 31.63 42.63 4.95
N GLY A 904 30.35 42.62 5.34
CA GLY A 904 29.30 43.49 4.81
C GLY A 904 29.21 44.88 5.45
N GLY A 905 30.11 45.24 6.38
CA GLY A 905 30.09 46.55 7.06
C GLY A 905 29.19 46.62 8.30
N CYS A 906 28.76 45.47 8.81
CA CYS A 906 28.10 45.36 10.11
C CYS A 906 29.11 45.58 11.24
N VAL A 907 28.74 46.38 12.23
CA VAL A 907 29.55 46.78 13.39
C VAL A 907 28.93 46.18 14.66
N ASP A 908 29.79 45.75 15.59
CA ASP A 908 29.44 45.23 16.90
C ASP A 908 30.14 46.09 17.99
N PRO A 909 29.39 46.99 18.66
CA PRO A 909 29.95 47.85 19.70
C PRO A 909 30.10 47.17 21.08
N ASP A 910 29.47 46.02 21.35
CA ASP A 910 29.31 45.45 22.70
C ASP A 910 29.88 44.02 22.91
N GLY A 911 30.20 43.28 21.84
CA GLY A 911 30.99 42.05 21.86
C GLY A 911 30.19 40.74 21.81
N SER A 912 30.81 39.61 22.20
CA SER A 912 30.40 38.27 21.75
C SER A 912 29.14 37.62 22.41
N GLY A 913 27.93 37.86 21.86
CA GLY A 913 26.70 37.03 22.01
C GLY A 913 25.94 36.65 20.68
N PRO A 914 24.96 35.72 20.65
CA PRO A 914 24.34 35.21 19.41
C PRO A 914 23.55 36.24 18.56
N LEU A 915 23.36 37.45 19.08
CA LEU A 915 22.78 38.60 18.37
C LEU A 915 23.86 39.62 17.93
N GLN A 916 25.15 39.29 18.06
CA GLN A 916 26.39 40.10 17.95
C GLN A 916 26.38 41.29 16.99
N LEU A 917 26.06 41.10 15.71
CA LEU A 917 26.36 42.10 14.68
C LEU A 917 25.22 43.10 14.43
N GLY A 918 25.58 44.34 14.09
CA GLY A 918 24.66 45.31 13.51
C GLY A 918 23.85 46.15 14.50
N ASP A 919 24.36 46.45 15.69
CA ASP A 919 23.65 47.32 16.62
C ASP A 919 23.52 48.75 16.11
N GLY A 920 22.29 49.25 16.12
CA GLY A 920 21.99 50.53 15.51
C GLY A 920 22.19 50.54 13.99
N GLN A 921 22.19 49.36 13.34
CA GLN A 921 22.20 49.20 11.89
C GLN A 921 21.04 48.30 11.44
N PHE A 922 20.57 48.49 10.21
CA PHE A 922 19.32 47.90 9.72
C PHE A 922 19.44 47.35 8.29
N ASN A 923 18.53 46.44 7.94
CA ASN A 923 18.30 45.95 6.58
C ASN A 923 16.84 46.17 6.21
N GLU A 924 16.58 47.32 5.57
CA GLU A 924 15.27 47.91 5.33
C GLU A 924 14.37 47.89 6.59
N PRO A 925 14.45 48.89 7.47
CA PRO A 925 13.52 48.99 8.60
C PRO A 925 12.12 49.36 8.11
N TRP A 926 11.09 48.54 8.33
CA TRP A 926 9.72 48.83 7.84
C TRP A 926 8.75 49.27 8.94
N GLY A 927 9.05 49.03 10.20
CA GLY A 927 8.18 49.36 11.33
C GLY A 927 8.86 50.25 12.34
N VAL A 928 8.13 51.22 12.87
CA VAL A 928 8.60 52.06 13.98
C VAL A 928 7.46 52.34 14.96
N ALA A 929 7.75 52.34 16.25
CA ALA A 929 6.84 52.74 17.32
C ALA A 929 7.63 53.50 18.41
N VAL A 930 6.95 54.37 19.15
CA VAL A 930 7.57 55.18 20.22
C VAL A 930 6.76 55.03 21.50
N ASP A 931 7.42 54.72 22.61
CA ASP A 931 6.74 54.57 23.90
C ASP A 931 6.56 55.92 24.63
N ALA A 932 5.86 55.90 25.77
CA ALA A 932 5.61 57.09 26.58
C ALA A 932 6.89 57.68 27.22
N ALA A 933 7.97 56.90 27.32
CA ALA A 933 9.28 57.36 27.77
C ALA A 933 10.15 57.90 26.61
N GLY A 934 9.64 57.85 25.37
CA GLY A 934 10.33 58.28 24.15
C GLY A 934 11.29 57.22 23.58
N GLN A 935 11.30 55.98 24.07
CA GLN A 935 12.10 54.91 23.47
C GLN A 935 11.55 54.55 22.09
N ILE A 936 12.46 54.34 21.14
CA ILE A 936 12.13 54.09 19.73
C ILE A 936 12.32 52.60 19.45
N TYR A 937 11.25 51.93 19.04
CA TYR A 937 11.22 50.53 18.65
C TYR A 937 11.25 50.43 17.14
N VAL A 938 12.15 49.63 16.58
CA VAL A 938 12.37 49.49 15.13
C VAL A 938 12.28 48.03 14.73
N ALA A 939 11.47 47.74 13.72
CA ALA A 939 11.44 46.43 13.08
C ALA A 939 12.50 46.39 11.98
N ASP A 940 13.58 45.64 12.23
CA ASP A 940 14.67 45.39 11.28
C ASP A 940 14.30 44.19 10.40
N THR A 941 13.45 44.47 9.41
CA THR A 941 12.60 43.50 8.72
C THR A 941 13.37 42.34 8.09
N TRP A 942 14.41 42.62 7.30
CA TRP A 942 15.14 41.56 6.60
C TRP A 942 16.27 40.94 7.42
N ASN A 943 16.57 41.47 8.61
CA ASN A 943 17.41 40.81 9.60
C ASN A 943 16.59 39.99 10.62
N GLY A 944 15.26 40.08 10.58
CA GLY A 944 14.36 39.29 11.42
C GLY A 944 14.48 39.61 12.90
N ARG A 945 14.62 40.89 13.27
CA ARG A 945 14.76 41.31 14.67
C ARG A 945 14.06 42.63 14.97
N ILE A 946 13.81 42.87 16.26
CA ILE A 946 13.37 44.16 16.80
C ILE A 946 14.55 44.80 17.54
N GLN A 947 14.78 46.08 17.32
CA GLN A 947 15.77 46.88 18.05
C GLN A 947 15.10 48.03 18.78
N VAL A 948 15.58 48.36 19.97
CA VAL A 948 15.05 49.43 20.83
C VAL A 948 16.16 50.43 21.15
N PHE A 949 15.81 51.71 21.06
CA PHE A 949 16.71 52.85 21.22
C PHE A 949 16.18 53.81 22.27
N ALA A 950 17.09 54.52 22.93
CA ALA A 950 16.76 55.66 23.78
C ALA A 950 16.25 56.85 22.94
N PRO A 951 15.60 57.85 23.56
CA PRO A 951 15.09 59.03 22.86
C PRO A 951 16.16 59.83 22.08
N ASP A 952 17.43 59.70 22.47
CA ASP A 952 18.58 60.32 21.81
C ASP A 952 19.20 59.46 20.68
N GLY A 953 18.61 58.28 20.41
CA GLY A 953 19.06 57.34 19.39
C GLY A 953 20.12 56.35 19.86
N ALA A 954 20.50 56.33 21.14
CA ALA A 954 21.41 55.32 21.66
C ALA A 954 20.77 53.92 21.66
N PHE A 955 21.49 52.92 21.17
CA PHE A 955 21.02 51.52 21.21
C PHE A 955 20.85 51.03 22.65
N LEU A 956 19.73 50.36 22.94
CA LEU A 956 19.42 49.81 24.25
C LEU A 956 19.42 48.28 24.27
N ARG A 957 18.68 47.66 23.35
CA ARG A 957 18.45 46.21 23.32
C ARG A 957 17.88 45.74 21.99
N LYS A 958 18.00 44.44 21.72
CA LYS A 958 17.43 43.76 20.54
C LYS A 958 16.97 42.35 20.88
N TRP A 959 16.04 41.83 20.09
CA TRP A 959 15.66 40.42 20.14
C TRP A 959 15.12 39.94 18.78
N GLY A 960 15.09 38.62 18.61
CA GLY A 960 14.68 37.96 17.38
C GLY A 960 15.84 37.65 16.43
N TYR A 961 15.63 36.66 15.56
CA TYR A 961 16.54 36.28 14.48
C TYR A 961 15.75 35.85 13.25
N PHE A 962 16.35 36.04 12.05
CA PHE A 962 15.71 35.70 10.79
C PHE A 962 15.52 34.20 10.62
N ASN A 963 14.28 33.73 10.77
CA ASN A 963 13.91 32.34 10.53
C ASN A 963 12.40 32.20 10.32
N THR A 964 11.98 31.18 9.57
CA THR A 964 10.57 30.90 9.30
C THR A 964 10.01 29.82 10.23
N THR A 965 8.77 29.98 10.66
CA THR A 965 7.97 28.98 11.38
C THR A 965 7.04 28.19 10.43
N GLN A 966 7.28 28.27 9.12
CA GLN A 966 6.42 27.68 8.07
C GLN A 966 4.97 28.20 8.12
N GLY A 967 4.76 29.42 8.62
CA GLY A 967 3.43 30.04 8.71
C GLY A 967 2.58 29.51 9.86
N GLU A 968 3.17 28.82 10.82
CA GLU A 968 2.51 28.37 12.06
C GLU A 968 3.01 29.16 13.28
N LEU A 969 2.33 28.97 14.41
CA LEU A 969 2.86 29.40 15.70
C LEU A 969 4.11 28.58 16.04
N GLY A 970 5.06 29.17 16.77
CA GLY A 970 6.33 28.52 17.03
C GLY A 970 7.23 29.36 17.92
N ASP A 971 8.54 29.20 17.74
CA ASP A 971 9.55 30.01 18.43
C ASP A 971 9.24 31.51 18.21
N PRO A 972 8.91 32.28 19.26
CA PRO A 972 8.57 33.69 19.13
C PRO A 972 9.76 34.56 18.71
N MET A 973 10.98 34.07 18.86
CA MET A 973 12.19 34.78 18.45
C MET A 973 12.55 34.54 16.98
N ALA A 974 12.04 33.49 16.34
CA ALA A 974 12.19 33.25 14.91
C ALA A 974 11.25 34.20 14.14
N LEU A 975 11.74 35.37 13.70
CA LEU A 975 10.94 36.35 12.97
C LEU A 975 11.24 36.27 11.47
N PHE A 976 10.21 36.39 10.64
CA PHE A 976 10.34 36.37 9.19
C PHE A 976 9.63 37.59 8.62
N GLY A 977 10.39 38.67 8.45
CA GLY A 977 9.86 39.95 7.97
C GLY A 977 8.90 40.63 8.94
N PRO A 978 9.30 40.93 10.20
CA PRO A 978 8.47 41.74 11.09
C PRO A 978 8.28 43.15 10.51
N ARG A 979 7.04 43.66 10.53
CA ARG A 979 6.67 44.96 9.95
C ARG A 979 5.98 45.84 10.98
N GLY A 980 4.65 45.97 10.94
CA GLY A 980 3.93 46.91 11.79
C GLY A 980 4.17 46.67 13.28
N LEU A 981 4.37 47.79 14.00
CA LEU A 981 4.60 47.85 15.43
C LEU A 981 3.54 48.73 16.08
N ALA A 982 3.01 48.32 17.22
CA ALA A 982 2.13 49.14 18.05
C ALA A 982 2.41 48.90 19.54
N LEU A 983 2.18 49.91 20.39
CA LEU A 983 2.40 49.82 21.83
C LEU A 983 1.06 49.97 22.57
N ASP A 984 0.80 49.08 23.52
CA ASP A 984 -0.38 49.16 24.38
C ASP A 984 -0.20 50.20 25.51
N GLY A 985 -1.26 50.45 26.28
CA GLY A 985 -1.23 51.39 27.40
C GLY A 985 -0.27 51.01 28.55
N ASN A 986 0.24 49.76 28.57
CA ASN A 986 1.24 49.28 29.53
C ASN A 986 2.67 49.32 28.97
N GLY A 987 2.86 49.74 27.71
CA GLY A 987 4.14 49.74 27.01
C GLY A 987 4.53 48.40 26.38
N ASN A 988 3.62 47.42 26.32
CA ASN A 988 3.87 46.15 25.64
C ASN A 988 3.83 46.33 24.12
N LEU A 989 4.73 45.65 23.42
CA LEU A 989 4.92 45.77 21.97
C LEU A 989 4.15 44.68 21.21
N LEU A 990 3.22 45.10 20.36
CA LEU A 990 2.62 44.28 19.33
C LEU A 990 3.46 44.32 18.05
N VAL A 991 3.78 43.13 17.53
CA VAL A 991 4.57 42.94 16.32
C VAL A 991 3.76 42.11 15.32
N ALA A 992 3.60 42.64 14.11
CA ALA A 992 3.15 41.86 12.96
C ALA A 992 4.35 41.11 12.36
N ASP A 993 4.48 39.82 12.68
CA ASP A 993 5.49 38.92 12.11
C ASP A 993 4.97 38.38 10.77
N THR A 994 5.06 39.23 9.74
CA THR A 994 4.28 39.12 8.51
C THR A 994 4.50 37.79 7.78
N GLY A 995 5.74 37.38 7.56
CA GLY A 995 6.05 36.18 6.82
C GLY A 995 5.74 34.89 7.57
N ASN A 996 5.69 34.93 8.91
CA ASN A 996 5.23 33.81 9.74
C ASN A 996 3.72 33.87 10.05
N LYS A 997 3.01 34.84 9.46
CA LYS A 997 1.54 34.92 9.49
C LYS A 997 0.97 35.02 10.90
N ARG A 998 1.65 35.72 11.81
CA ARG A 998 1.25 35.81 13.23
C ARG A 998 1.45 37.19 13.82
N ILE A 999 0.75 37.44 14.92
CA ILE A 999 0.90 38.62 15.77
C ILE A 999 1.53 38.19 17.10
N LEU A 1000 2.55 38.93 17.53
CA LEU A 1000 3.29 38.68 18.76
C LEU A 1000 3.11 39.88 19.70
N LEU A 1001 2.84 39.61 20.97
CA LEU A 1001 2.80 40.61 22.04
C LEU A 1001 3.98 40.37 22.98
N PHE A 1002 4.87 41.35 23.09
CA PHE A 1002 6.08 41.32 23.92
C PHE A 1002 6.00 42.31 25.07
N THR A 1003 6.65 41.98 26.19
CA THR A 1003 6.96 42.96 27.23
C THR A 1003 7.94 44.01 26.68
N PRO A 1004 8.08 45.17 27.35
CA PRO A 1004 9.10 46.15 26.98
C PRO A 1004 10.53 45.59 26.93
N THR A 1005 10.81 44.50 27.66
CA THR A 1005 12.13 43.84 27.73
C THR A 1005 12.33 42.74 26.67
N GLY A 1006 11.32 42.46 25.83
CA GLY A 1006 11.41 41.47 24.74
C GLY A 1006 10.96 40.05 25.13
N GLU A 1007 10.30 39.88 26.28
CA GLU A 1007 9.73 38.59 26.69
C GLU A 1007 8.34 38.40 26.07
N LEU A 1008 8.03 37.21 25.54
CA LEU A 1008 6.73 36.95 24.94
C LEU A 1008 5.63 36.92 26.01
N ILE A 1009 4.59 37.72 25.81
CA ILE A 1009 3.34 37.67 26.59
C ILE A 1009 2.34 36.74 25.93
N GLN A 1010 2.09 36.91 24.62
CA GLN A 1010 1.10 36.15 23.87
C GLN A 1010 1.43 36.11 22.38
N GLN A 1011 1.01 35.05 21.69
CA GLN A 1011 1.02 34.99 20.22
C GLN A 1011 -0.31 34.47 19.69
N ALA A 1012 -0.72 34.98 18.52
CA ALA A 1012 -1.93 34.54 17.82
C ALA A 1012 -1.72 34.56 16.31
N GLY A 1013 -2.50 33.75 15.58
CA GLY A 1013 -2.43 33.67 14.12
C GLY A 1013 -2.07 32.29 13.58
N GLY A 1014 -1.24 32.29 12.55
CA GLY A 1014 -0.97 31.18 11.64
C GLY A 1014 -1.70 31.37 10.30
N GLY A 1015 -1.24 30.65 9.29
CA GLY A 1015 -1.75 30.74 7.93
C GLY A 1015 -3.21 30.29 7.79
N GLY A 1016 -3.96 31.01 6.96
CA GLY A 1016 -5.37 30.70 6.69
C GLY A 1016 -6.25 31.92 6.44
N VAL A 1017 -7.48 31.62 6.04
CA VAL A 1017 -8.51 32.60 5.65
C VAL A 1017 -9.65 32.69 6.67
N THR A 1018 -9.66 31.86 7.71
CA THR A 1018 -10.66 31.90 8.79
C THR A 1018 -10.36 33.03 9.77
N LEU A 1019 -11.34 33.41 10.60
CA LEU A 1019 -11.18 34.45 11.61
C LEU A 1019 -10.09 34.05 12.62
N GLY A 1020 -9.18 34.96 12.95
CA GLY A 1020 -8.01 34.73 13.81
C GLY A 1020 -6.79 34.10 13.10
N ARG A 1021 -6.90 33.75 11.81
CA ARG A 1021 -5.78 33.34 10.94
C ARG A 1021 -5.44 34.45 9.95
N PHE A 1022 -4.21 34.49 9.44
CA PHE A 1022 -3.71 35.59 8.62
C PHE A 1022 -2.99 35.13 7.37
N GLU A 1023 -3.05 35.93 6.31
CA GLU A 1023 -2.21 35.84 5.12
C GLU A 1023 -1.59 37.22 4.87
N GLU A 1024 -0.29 37.33 5.13
CA GLU A 1024 0.47 38.58 5.10
C GLU A 1024 -0.11 39.65 6.05
N PRO A 1025 -0.12 39.44 7.38
CA PRO A 1025 -0.49 40.49 8.33
C PRO A 1025 0.59 41.58 8.33
N THR A 1026 0.28 42.76 7.79
CA THR A 1026 1.30 43.81 7.54
C THR A 1026 1.40 44.84 8.67
N ALA A 1027 0.28 45.13 9.32
CA ALA A 1027 0.21 46.16 10.34
C ALA A 1027 -0.76 45.80 11.46
N VAL A 1028 -0.46 46.35 12.64
CA VAL A 1028 -1.26 46.28 13.87
C VAL A 1028 -1.50 47.70 14.38
N ALA A 1029 -2.70 47.98 14.87
CA ALA A 1029 -3.03 49.24 15.52
C ALA A 1029 -3.99 49.01 16.68
N ILE A 1030 -3.88 49.80 17.74
CA ILE A 1030 -4.63 49.60 19.00
C ILE A 1030 -5.61 50.75 19.19
N ASP A 1031 -6.85 50.43 19.55
CA ASP A 1031 -7.82 51.40 20.04
C ASP A 1031 -7.53 51.74 21.50
N GLY A 1032 -7.08 52.97 21.76
CA GLY A 1032 -6.76 53.42 23.11
C GLY A 1032 -7.96 53.49 24.07
N ARG A 1033 -9.20 53.35 23.57
CA ARG A 1033 -10.42 53.43 24.41
C ARG A 1033 -10.78 52.11 25.08
N ASP A 1034 -10.61 51.00 24.37
CA ASP A 1034 -11.04 49.67 24.82
C ASP A 1034 -9.94 48.59 24.70
N GLY A 1035 -8.77 48.92 24.14
CA GLY A 1035 -7.65 48.01 23.96
C GLY A 1035 -7.82 47.04 22.79
N SER A 1036 -8.84 47.21 21.94
CA SER A 1036 -9.02 46.39 20.75
C SER A 1036 -7.85 46.55 19.77
N ILE A 1037 -7.49 45.46 19.10
CA ILE A 1037 -6.38 45.42 18.16
C ILE A 1037 -6.93 45.22 16.75
N PHE A 1038 -6.53 46.06 15.81
CA PHE A 1038 -6.86 45.91 14.39
C PHE A 1038 -5.63 45.40 13.64
N VAL A 1039 -5.83 44.36 12.84
CA VAL A 1039 -4.79 43.72 12.03
C VAL A 1039 -5.12 43.92 10.55
N ALA A 1040 -4.17 44.46 9.79
CA ALA A 1040 -4.26 44.51 8.33
C ALA A 1040 -3.83 43.16 7.75
N ASP A 1041 -4.82 42.32 7.44
CA ASP A 1041 -4.63 40.99 6.86
C ASP A 1041 -4.67 41.10 5.33
N ALA A 1042 -3.53 41.53 4.78
CA ALA A 1042 -3.47 42.19 3.48
C ALA A 1042 -3.86 41.24 2.33
N TRP A 1043 -3.33 40.02 2.29
CA TRP A 1043 -3.62 39.08 1.21
C TRP A 1043 -4.99 38.41 1.34
N ASN A 1044 -5.56 38.37 2.54
CA ASN A 1044 -6.97 38.04 2.74
C ASN A 1044 -7.93 39.19 2.41
N ARG A 1045 -7.40 40.39 2.07
CA ARG A 1045 -8.17 41.58 1.70
C ARG A 1045 -9.18 41.98 2.78
N ARG A 1046 -8.77 41.97 4.05
CA ARG A 1046 -9.64 42.30 5.18
C ARG A 1046 -8.88 42.99 6.30
N ILE A 1047 -9.63 43.69 7.15
CA ILE A 1047 -9.16 44.09 8.48
C ILE A 1047 -9.83 43.17 9.48
N GLN A 1048 -9.04 42.61 10.40
CA GLN A 1048 -9.55 41.85 11.55
C GLN A 1048 -9.44 42.67 12.82
N LYS A 1049 -10.50 42.65 13.64
CA LYS A 1049 -10.53 43.21 14.99
C LYS A 1049 -10.36 42.05 15.99
N LEU A 1050 -9.38 42.16 16.86
CA LEU A 1050 -9.10 41.28 17.98
C LEU A 1050 -9.32 42.03 19.31
N ASP A 1051 -9.53 41.30 20.39
CA ASP A 1051 -9.47 41.84 21.75
C ASP A 1051 -8.01 41.99 22.23
N ALA A 1052 -7.82 42.54 23.43
CA ALA A 1052 -6.51 42.70 24.05
C ALA A 1052 -5.80 41.37 24.37
N ALA A 1053 -6.53 40.24 24.38
CA ALA A 1053 -5.98 38.90 24.56
C ALA A 1053 -5.68 38.20 23.21
N LEU A 1054 -5.70 38.95 22.10
CA LEU A 1054 -5.53 38.49 20.73
C LEU A 1054 -6.59 37.47 20.27
N GLN A 1055 -7.77 37.45 20.89
CA GLN A 1055 -8.89 36.66 20.42
C GLN A 1055 -9.68 37.44 19.37
N PRO A 1056 -10.10 36.81 18.28
CA PRO A 1056 -10.81 37.53 17.24
C PRO A 1056 -12.24 37.92 17.63
N LEU A 1057 -12.62 39.15 17.28
CA LEU A 1057 -13.93 39.74 17.57
C LEU A 1057 -14.77 39.95 16.31
N ALA A 1058 -14.18 40.49 15.25
CA ALA A 1058 -14.88 40.84 14.01
C ALA A 1058 -13.92 40.95 12.82
N GLU A 1059 -14.47 40.96 11.61
CA GLU A 1059 -13.73 41.28 10.38
C GLU A 1059 -14.60 42.05 9.39
N TRP A 1060 -13.97 42.77 8.47
CA TRP A 1060 -14.65 43.33 7.32
C TRP A 1060 -13.74 43.37 6.08
N PRO A 1061 -14.32 43.24 4.88
CA PRO A 1061 -13.55 43.21 3.65
C PRO A 1061 -12.99 44.60 3.29
N VAL A 1062 -11.80 44.59 2.70
CA VAL A 1062 -11.15 45.71 2.01
C VAL A 1062 -10.74 45.24 0.61
N PRO A 1063 -11.70 45.12 -0.33
CA PRO A 1063 -11.48 44.45 -1.62
C PRO A 1063 -10.36 45.06 -2.48
N SER A 1064 -10.03 46.35 -2.25
CA SER A 1064 -9.00 47.07 -2.99
C SER A 1064 -7.57 46.61 -2.68
N TRP A 1065 -7.35 45.87 -1.58
CA TRP A 1065 -6.06 45.26 -1.22
C TRP A 1065 -5.71 44.02 -2.06
N GLY A 1066 -5.97 44.05 -3.37
CA GLY A 1066 -5.71 42.92 -4.27
C GLY A 1066 -4.24 42.70 -4.67
N SER A 1067 -3.34 43.62 -4.32
CA SER A 1067 -1.96 43.60 -4.79
C SER A 1067 -1.08 42.62 -4.01
N GLN A 1068 -0.50 41.65 -4.72
CA GLN A 1068 0.48 40.71 -4.17
C GLN A 1068 1.90 41.29 -4.10
N HIS A 1069 2.19 42.44 -4.74
CA HIS A 1069 3.51 43.08 -4.73
C HIS A 1069 4.02 43.37 -3.31
N LEU A 1070 5.27 42.98 -3.04
CA LEU A 1070 5.91 43.06 -1.73
C LEU A 1070 5.87 44.47 -1.12
N HIS A 1071 5.94 45.52 -1.94
CA HIS A 1071 5.99 46.91 -1.47
C HIS A 1071 4.62 47.61 -1.39
N HIS A 1072 3.53 46.99 -1.86
CA HIS A 1072 2.18 47.57 -1.79
C HIS A 1072 1.46 47.01 -0.57
N LYS A 1073 1.91 47.40 0.62
CA LYS A 1073 1.49 46.77 1.89
C LYS A 1073 0.80 47.80 2.78
N PRO A 1074 -0.47 47.57 3.15
CA PRO A 1074 -1.25 48.57 3.88
C PRO A 1074 -0.82 48.68 5.34
N TYR A 1075 -0.98 49.88 5.91
CA TYR A 1075 -0.79 50.16 7.32
C TYR A 1075 -2.07 50.73 7.94
N LEU A 1076 -2.18 50.61 9.26
CA LEU A 1076 -3.34 51.03 10.05
C LEU A 1076 -2.93 52.05 11.10
N ALA A 1077 -3.80 53.04 11.34
CA ALA A 1077 -3.77 53.90 12.51
C ALA A 1077 -5.18 54.06 13.07
N VAL A 1078 -5.31 54.11 14.40
CA VAL A 1078 -6.60 54.29 15.09
C VAL A 1078 -6.59 55.64 15.78
N THR A 1079 -7.64 56.42 15.57
CA THR A 1079 -7.79 57.72 16.21
C THR A 1079 -8.32 57.60 17.64
N GLY A 1080 -8.21 58.68 18.44
CA GLY A 1080 -8.82 58.73 19.77
C GLY A 1080 -10.35 58.62 19.77
N SER A 1081 -11.00 58.82 18.61
CA SER A 1081 -12.44 58.59 18.40
C SER A 1081 -12.78 57.16 17.99
N GLY A 1082 -11.77 56.33 17.71
CA GLY A 1082 -11.90 54.94 17.27
C GLY A 1082 -12.08 54.72 15.77
N ASP A 1083 -11.97 55.78 14.97
CA ASP A 1083 -11.91 55.61 13.52
C ASP A 1083 -10.58 54.96 13.11
N VAL A 1084 -10.66 53.98 12.22
CA VAL A 1084 -9.54 53.19 11.69
C VAL A 1084 -9.18 53.73 10.31
N TYR A 1085 -8.01 54.34 10.21
CA TYR A 1085 -7.43 54.81 8.96
C TYR A 1085 -6.56 53.70 8.39
N ALA A 1086 -6.85 53.30 7.16
CA ALA A 1086 -6.21 52.20 6.47
C ALA A 1086 -5.63 52.68 5.14
N THR A 1087 -4.33 52.53 4.94
CA THR A 1087 -3.73 52.90 3.65
C THR A 1087 -4.13 51.89 2.57
N ASP A 1088 -4.26 52.38 1.34
CA ASP A 1088 -4.52 51.55 0.15
C ASP A 1088 -3.45 51.88 -0.90
N PRO A 1089 -2.23 51.33 -0.74
CA PRO A 1089 -1.07 51.78 -1.48
C PRO A 1089 -1.20 51.62 -3.00
N ALA A 1090 -1.78 50.50 -3.43
CA ALA A 1090 -1.96 50.18 -4.85
C ALA A 1090 -2.95 51.13 -5.57
N ASN A 1091 -3.82 51.80 -4.81
CA ASN A 1091 -4.80 52.75 -5.32
C ASN A 1091 -4.53 54.19 -4.85
N TYR A 1092 -3.36 54.45 -4.27
CA TYR A 1092 -2.87 55.80 -3.97
C TYR A 1092 -3.77 56.61 -3.03
N ARG A 1093 -4.42 55.95 -2.07
CA ARG A 1093 -5.45 56.56 -1.22
C ARG A 1093 -5.42 56.03 0.22
N VAL A 1094 -6.21 56.65 1.09
CA VAL A 1094 -6.48 56.20 2.46
C VAL A 1094 -7.99 56.03 2.65
N LEU A 1095 -8.37 54.92 3.28
CA LEU A 1095 -9.74 54.54 3.61
C LEU A 1095 -9.97 54.75 5.10
N VAL A 1096 -11.11 55.33 5.48
CA VAL A 1096 -11.45 55.59 6.88
C VAL A 1096 -12.69 54.80 7.25
N TYR A 1097 -12.54 53.91 8.23
CA TYR A 1097 -13.62 53.08 8.77
C TYR A 1097 -13.96 53.50 10.19
N ASN A 1098 -15.20 53.28 10.61
CA ASN A 1098 -15.54 53.31 12.03
C ASN A 1098 -15.07 52.00 12.72
N SER A 1099 -15.11 51.96 14.06
CA SER A 1099 -14.69 50.78 14.85
C SER A 1099 -15.52 49.51 14.64
N ALA A 1100 -16.61 49.57 13.87
CA ALA A 1100 -17.47 48.45 13.48
C ALA A 1100 -17.31 48.03 12.01
N GLY A 1101 -16.36 48.63 11.27
CA GLY A 1101 -16.06 48.29 9.87
C GLY A 1101 -16.87 49.04 8.82
N GLY A 1102 -17.71 50.01 9.20
CA GLY A 1102 -18.43 50.85 8.24
C GLY A 1102 -17.53 51.93 7.64
N LEU A 1103 -17.44 51.99 6.31
CA LEU A 1103 -16.66 53.00 5.59
C LEU A 1103 -17.25 54.41 5.82
N LYS A 1104 -16.48 55.31 6.46
CA LYS A 1104 -16.85 56.71 6.69
C LYS A 1104 -16.47 57.59 5.50
N ALA A 1105 -15.21 57.54 5.07
CA ALA A 1105 -14.65 58.41 4.05
C ALA A 1105 -13.45 57.76 3.34
N ALA A 1106 -13.02 58.34 2.22
CA ALA A 1106 -11.74 58.04 1.57
C ALA A 1106 -11.11 59.34 1.04
N PHE A 1107 -9.78 59.41 0.93
CA PHE A 1107 -9.11 60.56 0.32
C PHE A 1107 -7.77 60.17 -0.32
N GLY A 1108 -7.29 61.01 -1.22
CA GLY A 1108 -6.06 60.80 -1.99
C GLY A 1108 -6.30 60.21 -3.38
N SER A 1109 -5.37 60.51 -4.28
CA SER A 1109 -5.26 59.92 -5.61
C SER A 1109 -3.83 60.10 -6.10
N PHE A 1110 -3.45 59.40 -7.18
CA PHE A 1110 -2.09 59.45 -7.73
C PHE A 1110 -1.61 60.88 -8.01
N GLY A 1111 -0.43 61.24 -7.53
CA GLY A 1111 0.25 62.50 -7.86
C GLY A 1111 1.19 63.00 -6.76
N ALA A 1112 1.83 64.14 -6.99
CA ALA A 1112 2.80 64.77 -6.08
C ALA A 1112 2.29 66.08 -5.44
N GLU A 1113 1.07 66.51 -5.71
CA GLU A 1113 0.45 67.69 -5.09
C GLU A 1113 0.14 67.45 -3.61
N MET A 1114 -0.24 68.49 -2.86
CA MET A 1114 -0.50 68.40 -1.42
C MET A 1114 -1.75 67.56 -1.07
N ASN A 1115 -2.67 67.36 -2.01
CA ASN A 1115 -3.86 66.50 -1.88
C ASN A 1115 -3.72 65.14 -2.62
N ARG A 1116 -2.50 64.77 -3.02
CA ARG A 1116 -2.20 63.58 -3.81
C ARG A 1116 -1.16 62.71 -3.12
N LEU A 1117 -1.19 61.41 -3.39
CA LEU A 1117 -0.29 60.40 -2.84
C LEU A 1117 0.26 59.54 -3.98
N ALA A 1118 1.43 58.93 -3.82
CA ALA A 1118 2.02 58.01 -4.81
C ALA A 1118 2.19 56.60 -4.27
N LEU A 1119 2.59 56.42 -3.00
CA LEU A 1119 2.63 55.11 -2.36
C LEU A 1119 2.50 55.25 -0.84
N PRO A 1120 1.27 55.41 -0.31
CA PRO A 1120 1.05 55.60 1.12
C PRO A 1120 1.29 54.29 1.90
N ASN A 1121 2.53 54.07 2.34
CA ASN A 1121 2.97 52.80 2.94
C ASN A 1121 3.14 52.85 4.45
N GLY A 1122 2.98 54.02 5.08
CA GLY A 1122 3.00 54.16 6.54
C GLY A 1122 1.98 55.20 6.98
N ILE A 1123 1.40 55.00 8.17
CA ILE A 1123 0.42 55.93 8.73
C ILE A 1123 0.52 55.97 10.25
N ALA A 1124 0.39 57.16 10.83
CA ALA A 1124 0.32 57.37 12.28
C ALA A 1124 -0.74 58.40 12.64
N TRP A 1125 -1.29 58.24 13.83
CA TRP A 1125 -2.20 59.22 14.44
C TRP A 1125 -1.44 60.10 15.43
N ASP A 1126 -1.49 61.41 15.23
CA ASP A 1126 -1.03 62.39 16.20
C ASP A 1126 -2.22 62.84 17.06
N GLY A 1127 -2.31 62.27 18.27
CA GLY A 1127 -3.33 62.60 19.24
C GLY A 1127 -3.18 63.99 19.87
N LEU A 1128 -2.00 64.62 19.81
CA LEU A 1128 -1.76 65.95 20.39
C LEU A 1128 -2.32 67.05 19.49
N SER A 1129 -2.13 66.93 18.17
CA SER A 1129 -2.59 67.92 17.20
C SER A 1129 -3.85 67.51 16.43
N ASN A 1130 -4.39 66.32 16.70
CA ASN A 1130 -5.56 65.72 16.04
C ASN A 1130 -5.37 65.64 14.51
N ARG A 1131 -4.24 65.06 14.10
CA ARG A 1131 -3.80 64.94 12.69
C ARG A 1131 -3.39 63.53 12.34
N VAL A 1132 -3.45 63.19 11.05
CA VAL A 1132 -2.97 61.92 10.52
C VAL A 1132 -1.73 62.15 9.66
N ILE A 1133 -0.68 61.38 9.91
CA ILE A 1133 0.61 61.52 9.23
C ILE A 1133 0.79 60.31 8.32
N ILE A 1134 1.15 60.54 7.07
CA ILE A 1134 1.27 59.51 6.04
C ILE A 1134 2.68 59.53 5.47
N ALA A 1135 3.34 58.38 5.48
CA ALA A 1135 4.59 58.17 4.76
C ALA A 1135 4.27 57.80 3.31
N ASP A 1136 4.60 58.71 2.38
CA ASP A 1136 4.35 58.58 0.96
C ASP A 1136 5.66 58.19 0.26
N ALA A 1137 5.87 56.87 0.18
CA ALA A 1137 7.17 56.27 -0.08
C ALA A 1137 7.74 56.65 -1.45
N ASP A 1138 6.93 56.59 -2.50
CA ASP A 1138 7.36 56.86 -3.88
C ASP A 1138 7.63 58.35 -4.13
N ASN A 1139 6.88 59.23 -3.47
CA ASN A 1139 7.15 60.67 -3.50
C ASN A 1139 8.27 61.08 -2.52
N GLN A 1140 8.91 60.13 -1.82
CA GLN A 1140 10.03 60.36 -0.92
C GLN A 1140 9.73 61.42 0.16
N ARG A 1141 8.53 61.38 0.74
CA ARG A 1141 8.06 62.41 1.68
C ARG A 1141 7.16 61.86 2.77
N VAL A 1142 6.97 62.65 3.82
CA VAL A 1142 5.95 62.43 4.85
C VAL A 1142 4.99 63.62 4.85
N GLN A 1143 3.70 63.36 4.76
CA GLN A 1143 2.66 64.38 4.72
C GLN A 1143 1.78 64.33 5.97
N VAL A 1144 1.29 65.49 6.40
CA VAL A 1144 0.40 65.64 7.54
C VAL A 1144 -0.95 66.12 7.04
N PHE A 1145 -2.02 65.37 7.31
CA PHE A 1145 -3.38 65.69 6.93
C PHE A 1145 -4.23 66.00 8.17
N PRO A 1146 -5.25 66.87 8.03
CA PRO A 1146 -6.23 67.07 9.10
C PRO A 1146 -7.06 65.80 9.30
N ALA A 1147 -7.50 65.55 10.54
CA ALA A 1147 -8.49 64.52 10.80
C ALA A 1147 -9.81 64.83 10.06
N LEU A 1148 -10.42 63.81 9.46
CA LEU A 1148 -11.72 63.96 8.83
C LEU A 1148 -12.84 63.99 9.90
N PRO A 1149 -13.85 64.87 9.74
CA PRO A 1149 -14.97 64.98 10.70
C PRO A 1149 -15.87 63.75 10.75
#